data_AF-A0A9E6K108-F1
#
_entry.id   AF-A0A9E6K108-F1
#
_cell.length_a   1.000
_cell.length_b   1.000
_cell.length_c   1.000
_cell.angle_alpha   90.00
_cell.angle_beta   90.00
_cell.angle_gamma   90.00
#
_symmetry.space_group_name_H-M   'P 1'
#
loop_
_entity.id
_entity.type
_entity.pdbx_description
1 polymer ?
#
loop_
_entity_poly.entity_id
_entity_poly.type
_entity_poly.pdbx_seq_one_letter_code
_entity_poly.pdbx_strand_id
1 'polypeptide(L)'
;MKILFVGECDGFSAQFIDRQVKEGNSVSVIAHRDFTKINKPRLDYKWYNYHAESINVDRIFSNIRPQQVVFAGSLFGDEIWTYDPASNRYLSELLNVLNLSIKYRVDKFIFLSSTEVYKELKTGSVSEKSELLATTYKGILSTQAEALVTEIGSMNSLNTLILRFGDIYGYKPNEERRDFLNNVIRELQGLNELHINKNHKLSPLHLSDAVEALFRCDGNTPSKIYNVAGSQPIDALEVANMVKKKLDVSTPVITQLGSKQANKIDSQLIKTELEWGEFKSFKETLDALKFNEKAVQQVVLSEMPKLQKADPVLLHLIENVVFFILMAGLSTLFKDHSILKNVDLMTLYIVSVALFFGIRQSILSIILTFGFYLYGLQFDFGNFIHIILNADTFLKLAQYIFMGVVVGYTVDQFKTSLAQNTIEKEYLENEYEELKEINDANVMIKHQYEKRLISYKTSLPRLYAITNQLDSLDPEILFSSIIKVLVDVLETDTVSVYSYDSRNGYARLIGAKNEESVFMGKSFKLSEHKELEHKLLENDIFIGNQWADGSPAMAGPIFYKGNIIAIILIKSMTFESLNLYQVNLLRTLTSLISSSFIRAYQYEEKVHNEKYLKNTEILVASEFKQLIKLKQNDSEQALADYTLLRLVSSEEASTYYFKVMNLFRSTDYFGLDDKKQLYVLLRNTAAQDVAFVEARLKDKNIHFELVDLNDLA
;
A
#
# COMPACT_ATOMS: atom_id res chain seq x y z
N MET A 1 16.09 1.59 1.94
CA MET A 1 15.31 1.57 3.21
C MET A 1 13.82 1.49 2.91
N LYS A 2 13.03 0.86 3.78
CA LYS A 2 11.55 0.87 3.69
C LYS A 2 10.97 2.00 4.54
N ILE A 3 10.34 2.97 3.89
CA ILE A 3 9.78 4.16 4.54
C ILE A 3 8.26 4.11 4.45
N LEU A 4 7.58 4.32 5.58
CA LEU A 4 6.14 4.52 5.65
C LEU A 4 5.85 5.98 5.97
N PHE A 5 5.20 6.68 5.06
CA PHE A 5 4.72 8.05 5.24
C PHE A 5 3.22 8.00 5.61
N VAL A 6 2.84 8.68 6.69
CA VAL A 6 1.45 8.79 7.15
C VAL A 6 1.06 10.27 7.16
N GLY A 7 0.11 10.63 6.31
CA GLY A 7 -0.33 12.02 6.14
C GLY A 7 -1.17 12.20 4.88
N GLU A 8 -1.23 13.42 4.36
CA GLU A 8 -1.96 13.73 3.13
C GLU A 8 -1.13 13.54 1.86
N CYS A 9 -1.81 13.25 0.74
CA CYS A 9 -1.22 13.13 -0.60
C CYS A 9 -1.17 14.49 -1.32
N ASP A 10 -0.30 15.37 -0.82
CA ASP A 10 -0.10 16.75 -1.27
C ASP A 10 1.26 16.97 -2.00
N GLY A 11 1.59 18.21 -2.35
CA GLY A 11 2.88 18.52 -2.96
C GLY A 11 4.12 18.21 -2.07
N PHE A 12 3.97 18.17 -0.73
CA PHE A 12 5.07 17.89 0.20
C PHE A 12 5.43 16.42 0.14
N SER A 13 4.44 15.56 0.39
CA SER A 13 4.59 14.11 0.32
C SER A 13 5.03 13.66 -1.06
N ALA A 14 4.55 14.30 -2.13
CA ALA A 14 4.97 14.00 -3.49
C ALA A 14 6.47 14.25 -3.74
N GLN A 15 6.97 15.42 -3.34
CA GLN A 15 8.39 15.74 -3.47
C GLN A 15 9.26 14.87 -2.55
N PHE A 16 8.77 14.56 -1.36
CA PHE A 16 9.44 13.66 -0.43
C PHE A 16 9.58 12.24 -1.01
N ILE A 17 8.51 11.68 -1.58
CA ILE A 17 8.52 10.38 -2.25
C ILE A 17 9.53 10.40 -3.41
N ASP A 18 9.44 11.37 -4.30
CA ASP A 18 10.36 11.48 -5.44
C ASP A 18 11.83 11.60 -4.98
N ARG A 19 12.09 12.30 -3.89
CA ARG A 19 13.44 12.45 -3.33
C ARG A 19 13.95 11.12 -2.76
N GLN A 20 13.12 10.42 -1.99
CA GLN A 20 13.48 9.16 -1.35
C GLN A 20 13.67 8.02 -2.36
N VAL A 21 12.78 7.92 -3.35
CA VAL A 21 12.86 6.85 -4.36
C VAL A 21 14.08 7.01 -5.26
N LYS A 22 14.54 8.25 -5.53
CA LYS A 22 15.81 8.50 -6.25
C LYS A 22 17.03 7.91 -5.55
N GLU A 23 17.01 7.84 -4.23
CA GLU A 23 18.09 7.26 -3.42
C GLU A 23 17.93 5.74 -3.20
N GLY A 24 16.99 5.10 -3.92
CA GLY A 24 16.73 3.67 -3.81
C GLY A 24 15.89 3.26 -2.60
N ASN A 25 15.24 4.20 -1.92
CA ASN A 25 14.31 3.89 -0.83
C ASN A 25 12.92 3.53 -1.38
N SER A 26 12.30 2.49 -0.81
CA SER A 26 10.92 2.14 -1.14
C SER A 26 9.97 2.90 -0.22
N VAL A 27 9.10 3.73 -0.78
CA VAL A 27 8.15 4.54 0.00
C VAL A 27 6.73 3.99 -0.13
N SER A 28 6.08 3.85 1.02
CA SER A 28 4.66 3.52 1.12
C SER A 28 3.94 4.65 1.84
N VAL A 29 2.70 4.92 1.45
CA VAL A 29 1.91 6.06 1.92
C VAL A 29 0.58 5.56 2.45
N ILE A 30 0.22 5.98 3.67
CA ILE A 30 -1.13 5.84 4.22
C ILE A 30 -1.77 7.22 4.19
N ALA A 31 -2.81 7.35 3.37
CA ALA A 31 -3.57 8.57 3.18
C ALA A 31 -5.00 8.23 2.74
N HIS A 32 -5.98 8.98 3.21
CA HIS A 32 -7.39 8.77 2.87
C HIS A 32 -7.74 9.18 1.41
N ARG A 33 -6.96 10.08 0.82
CA ARG A 33 -7.12 10.51 -0.56
C ARG A 33 -5.85 10.22 -1.34
N ASP A 34 -5.99 9.77 -2.58
CA ASP A 34 -4.86 9.62 -3.50
C ASP A 34 -4.38 11.01 -3.98
N PHE A 35 -3.18 11.04 -4.54
CA PHE A 35 -2.64 12.23 -5.18
C PHE A 35 -3.52 12.71 -6.33
N THR A 36 -3.77 14.01 -6.37
CA THR A 36 -4.36 14.64 -7.55
C THR A 36 -3.41 14.50 -8.75
N LYS A 37 -3.94 14.58 -9.98
CA LYS A 37 -3.11 14.51 -11.21
C LYS A 37 -1.97 15.53 -11.24
N ILE A 38 -2.10 16.65 -10.54
CA ILE A 38 -1.13 17.76 -10.50
C ILE A 38 0.02 17.47 -9.52
N ASN A 39 -0.25 16.68 -8.48
CA ASN A 39 0.68 16.40 -7.39
C ASN A 39 1.16 14.97 -7.34
N LYS A 40 0.87 14.15 -8.35
CA LYS A 40 1.31 12.75 -8.35
C LYS A 40 2.85 12.66 -8.34
N PRO A 41 3.44 11.83 -7.46
CA PRO A 41 4.86 11.48 -7.54
C PRO A 41 5.20 10.96 -8.93
N ARG A 42 6.41 11.29 -9.40
CA ARG A 42 6.92 10.82 -10.70
C ARG A 42 7.47 9.40 -10.60
N LEU A 43 7.89 8.99 -9.41
CA LEU A 43 8.50 7.69 -9.15
C LEU A 43 7.55 6.76 -8.41
N ASP A 44 7.86 5.47 -8.42
CA ASP A 44 7.00 4.43 -7.87
C ASP A 44 6.85 4.50 -6.35
N TYR A 45 5.60 4.35 -5.89
CA TYR A 45 5.22 4.28 -4.48
C TYR A 45 4.03 3.34 -4.31
N LYS A 46 3.81 2.91 -3.06
CA LYS A 46 2.61 2.14 -2.69
C LYS A 46 1.67 3.02 -1.89
N TRP A 47 0.44 3.18 -2.35
CA TRP A 47 -0.59 3.91 -1.62
C TRP A 47 -1.61 2.96 -0.97
N TYR A 48 -1.99 3.28 0.26
CA TYR A 48 -2.98 2.57 1.04
C TYR A 48 -4.08 3.54 1.47
N ASN A 49 -5.29 3.34 0.94
CA ASN A 49 -6.47 4.13 1.27
C ASN A 49 -7.09 3.69 2.60
N TYR A 50 -6.53 4.13 3.72
CA TYR A 50 -7.05 3.86 5.05
C TYR A 50 -6.83 5.07 5.96
N HIS A 51 -7.74 5.26 6.92
CA HIS A 51 -7.47 6.14 8.05
C HIS A 51 -6.39 5.55 8.94
N ALA A 52 -5.52 6.42 9.49
CA ALA A 52 -4.41 5.98 10.33
C ALA A 52 -4.88 5.40 11.68
N GLU A 53 -6.14 5.58 12.07
CA GLU A 53 -6.80 4.96 13.24
C GLU A 53 -7.33 3.53 12.95
N SER A 54 -7.40 3.11 11.68
CA SER A 54 -7.99 1.83 11.31
C SER A 54 -7.17 0.64 11.82
N ILE A 55 -7.87 -0.44 12.23
CA ILE A 55 -7.25 -1.74 12.55
C ILE A 55 -6.44 -2.30 11.37
N ASN A 56 -6.77 -1.90 10.14
CA ASN A 56 -6.08 -2.34 8.92
C ASN A 56 -4.64 -1.79 8.82
N VAL A 57 -4.31 -0.71 9.55
CA VAL A 57 -2.94 -0.17 9.60
C VAL A 57 -1.97 -1.19 10.18
N ASP A 58 -2.40 -2.03 11.12
CA ASP A 58 -1.60 -3.14 11.64
C ASP A 58 -1.17 -4.12 10.53
N ARG A 59 -2.08 -4.43 9.60
CA ARG A 59 -1.77 -5.28 8.43
C ARG A 59 -0.77 -4.62 7.50
N ILE A 60 -0.91 -3.32 7.27
CA ILE A 60 0.00 -2.53 6.45
C ILE A 60 1.42 -2.58 7.04
N PHE A 61 1.55 -2.35 8.35
CA PHE A 61 2.83 -2.50 9.06
C PHE A 61 3.39 -3.93 8.97
N SER A 62 2.54 -4.96 9.12
CA SER A 62 2.96 -6.36 9.03
C SER A 62 3.53 -6.75 7.67
N ASN A 63 2.98 -6.18 6.60
CA ASN A 63 3.34 -6.45 5.22
C ASN A 63 4.59 -5.67 4.79
N ILE A 64 4.60 -4.36 5.07
CA ILE A 64 5.71 -3.49 4.69
C ILE A 64 6.93 -3.80 5.55
N ARG A 65 6.74 -3.94 6.87
CA ARG A 65 7.77 -3.89 7.91
C ARG A 65 8.67 -2.66 7.72
N PRO A 66 8.13 -1.45 7.97
CA PRO A 66 8.86 -0.21 7.74
C PRO A 66 10.05 -0.12 8.70
N GLN A 67 11.17 0.38 8.17
CA GLN A 67 12.36 0.71 8.96
C GLN A 67 12.26 2.14 9.50
N GLN A 68 11.65 3.03 8.72
CA GLN A 68 11.40 4.41 9.11
C GLN A 68 9.92 4.74 8.91
N VAL A 69 9.33 5.40 9.91
CA VAL A 69 7.98 5.93 9.84
C VAL A 69 8.06 7.45 9.93
N VAL A 70 7.42 8.14 8.98
CA VAL A 70 7.25 9.60 8.99
C VAL A 70 5.77 9.87 9.22
N PHE A 71 5.45 10.49 10.35
CA PHE A 71 4.11 10.92 10.70
C PHE A 71 3.98 12.43 10.50
N ALA A 72 3.31 12.81 9.42
CA ALA A 72 2.86 14.18 9.17
C ALA A 72 1.43 14.37 9.71
N GLY A 73 0.59 13.35 9.60
CA GLY A 73 -0.83 13.43 9.93
C GLY A 73 -1.63 14.27 8.93
N SER A 74 -2.93 14.38 9.16
CA SER A 74 -3.89 15.08 8.27
C SER A 74 -3.80 16.61 8.33
N LEU A 75 -3.13 17.17 9.34
CA LEU A 75 -3.15 18.61 9.62
C LEU A 75 -1.84 19.32 9.23
N PHE A 76 -0.84 18.59 8.75
CA PHE A 76 0.47 19.15 8.42
C PHE A 76 0.43 20.04 7.18
N GLY A 77 0.95 21.27 7.29
CA GLY A 77 1.00 22.24 6.19
C GLY A 77 -0.21 23.17 6.07
N ASP A 78 -1.28 22.91 6.83
CA ASP A 78 -2.46 23.79 6.88
C ASP A 78 -2.23 25.01 7.79
N GLU A 79 -2.66 26.18 7.30
CA GLU A 79 -2.61 27.45 8.04
C GLU A 79 -3.80 27.62 9.00
N ILE A 80 -5.00 27.21 8.58
CA ILE A 80 -6.25 27.45 9.34
C ILE A 80 -6.66 26.19 10.08
N TRP A 81 -6.51 26.21 11.41
CA TRP A 81 -6.93 25.12 12.30
C TRP A 81 -8.12 25.58 13.14
N THR A 82 -9.32 25.50 12.57
CA THR A 82 -10.57 25.64 13.33
C THR A 82 -10.84 24.35 14.09
N TYR A 83 -11.34 24.46 15.33
CA TYR A 83 -11.80 23.29 16.09
C TYR A 83 -12.88 22.55 15.28
N ASP A 84 -12.55 21.33 14.86
CA ASP A 84 -13.45 20.38 14.21
C ASP A 84 -13.48 19.11 15.09
N PRO A 85 -14.64 18.50 15.37
CA PRO A 85 -14.71 17.16 15.95
C PRO A 85 -13.78 16.14 15.28
N ALA A 86 -13.49 16.28 13.98
CA ALA A 86 -12.50 15.47 13.27
C ALA A 86 -11.05 15.68 13.74
N SER A 87 -10.70 16.83 14.33
CA SER A 87 -9.37 17.12 14.89
C SER A 87 -9.01 16.22 16.09
N ASN A 88 -10.00 15.66 16.80
CA ASN A 88 -9.76 14.66 17.85
C ASN A 88 -9.18 13.34 17.31
N ARG A 89 -9.32 13.07 16.00
CA ARG A 89 -8.75 11.87 15.37
C ARG A 89 -7.24 11.98 15.23
N TYR A 90 -6.67 13.18 15.10
CA TYR A 90 -5.24 13.40 14.89
C TYR A 90 -4.35 12.73 15.97
N LEU A 91 -4.69 12.92 17.25
CA LEU A 91 -3.94 12.31 18.35
C LEU A 91 -4.14 10.78 18.40
N SER A 92 -5.33 10.30 18.05
CA SER A 92 -5.65 8.87 18.00
C SER A 92 -4.89 8.17 16.86
N GLU A 93 -4.81 8.81 15.69
CA GLU A 93 -4.00 8.37 14.55
C GLU A 93 -2.51 8.29 14.93
N LEU A 94 -1.98 9.33 15.58
CA LEU A 94 -0.61 9.35 16.06
C LEU A 94 -0.34 8.21 17.04
N LEU A 95 -1.21 8.03 18.04
CA LEU A 95 -1.07 6.96 19.04
C LEU A 95 -1.08 5.58 18.39
N ASN A 96 -1.98 5.34 17.43
CA ASN A 96 -2.04 4.05 16.74
C ASN A 96 -0.73 3.78 15.97
N VAL A 97 -0.29 4.73 15.14
CA VAL A 97 0.93 4.58 14.33
C VAL A 97 2.17 4.45 15.21
N LEU A 98 2.24 5.18 16.32
CA LEU A 98 3.34 5.10 17.28
C LEU A 98 3.39 3.73 17.98
N ASN A 99 2.25 3.21 18.43
CA ASN A 99 2.14 1.87 19.03
C ASN A 99 2.50 0.76 18.03
N LEU A 100 2.06 0.89 16.77
CA LEU A 100 2.45 -0.05 15.71
C LEU A 100 3.95 0.04 15.40
N SER A 101 4.53 1.24 15.47
CA SER A 101 5.97 1.43 15.28
C SER A 101 6.78 0.70 16.35
N ILE A 102 6.30 0.70 17.60
CA ILE A 102 6.88 -0.09 18.69
C ILE A 102 6.68 -1.59 18.44
N LYS A 103 5.46 -2.03 18.14
CA LYS A 103 5.10 -3.44 17.91
C LYS A 103 5.97 -4.09 16.83
N TYR A 104 6.21 -3.38 15.73
CA TYR A 104 7.00 -3.86 14.59
C TYR A 104 8.48 -3.49 14.64
N ARG A 105 8.94 -2.87 15.74
CA ARG A 105 10.35 -2.49 15.97
C ARG A 105 10.90 -1.63 14.83
N VAL A 106 10.20 -0.55 14.53
CA VAL A 106 10.66 0.46 13.57
C VAL A 106 11.96 1.08 14.08
N ASP A 107 12.96 1.22 13.21
CA ASP A 107 14.28 1.75 13.57
C ASP A 107 14.22 3.24 13.92
N LYS A 108 13.39 4.01 13.19
CA LYS A 108 13.24 5.47 13.37
C LYS A 108 11.80 5.94 13.19
N PHE A 109 11.31 6.72 14.14
CA PHE A 109 10.02 7.42 14.04
C PHE A 109 10.25 8.93 13.95
N ILE A 110 9.79 9.55 12.86
CA ILE A 110 9.90 10.99 12.64
C ILE A 110 8.52 11.62 12.71
N PHE A 111 8.36 12.60 13.61
CA PHE A 111 7.14 13.38 13.79
C PHE A 111 7.32 14.78 13.22
N LEU A 112 6.41 15.21 12.35
CA LEU A 112 6.39 16.57 11.81
C LEU A 112 5.47 17.45 12.67
N SER A 113 6.09 18.33 13.45
CA SER A 113 5.45 19.29 14.33
C SER A 113 5.49 20.71 13.74
N SER A 114 5.00 21.68 14.50
CA SER A 114 4.93 23.10 14.13
C SER A 114 5.72 23.97 15.10
N THR A 115 6.25 25.11 14.63
CA THR A 115 6.83 26.15 15.50
C THR A 115 5.80 26.92 16.31
N GLU A 116 4.50 26.69 16.12
CA GLU A 116 3.43 27.31 16.93
C GLU A 116 3.34 26.75 18.36
N VAL A 117 4.13 25.72 18.69
CA VAL A 117 4.26 25.16 20.04
C VAL A 117 4.88 26.13 21.05
N TYR A 118 5.61 27.13 20.56
CA TYR A 118 6.38 28.05 21.39
C TYR A 118 5.53 29.17 21.97
N LYS A 119 5.95 29.63 23.14
CA LYS A 119 5.42 30.85 23.76
C LYS A 119 5.71 32.08 22.89
N GLU A 120 4.72 32.94 22.70
CA GLU A 120 4.89 34.22 22.00
C GLU A 120 5.88 35.13 22.75
N LEU A 121 6.98 35.51 22.09
CA LEU A 121 7.99 36.44 22.60
C LEU A 121 7.78 37.83 22.00
N LYS A 122 7.92 38.86 22.85
CA LYS A 122 7.87 40.26 22.40
C LYS A 122 9.09 40.62 21.55
N THR A 123 10.26 40.09 21.89
CA THR A 123 11.58 40.33 21.25
C THR A 123 12.49 39.11 21.43
N GLY A 124 13.31 38.79 20.43
CA GLY A 124 14.29 37.70 20.50
C GLY A 124 14.00 36.56 19.52
N SER A 125 14.85 35.53 19.54
CA SER A 125 14.67 34.30 18.79
C SER A 125 14.39 33.11 19.71
N VAL A 126 13.67 32.13 19.20
CA VAL A 126 13.31 30.91 19.90
C VAL A 126 14.13 29.76 19.35
N SER A 127 14.83 29.07 20.24
CA SER A 127 15.52 27.80 19.98
C SER A 127 14.72 26.61 20.51
N GLU A 128 15.17 25.39 20.23
CA GLU A 128 14.54 24.12 20.62
C GLU A 128 14.35 23.95 22.13
N LYS A 129 15.11 24.71 22.94
CA LYS A 129 15.06 24.70 24.41
C LYS A 129 14.09 25.74 25.01
N SER A 130 13.41 26.51 24.16
CA SER A 130 12.52 27.58 24.62
C SER A 130 11.23 27.01 25.21
N GLU A 131 10.57 27.80 26.06
CA GLU A 131 9.31 27.45 26.72
C GLU A 131 8.19 27.17 25.70
N LEU A 132 7.47 26.05 25.90
CA LEU A 132 6.32 25.65 25.10
C LEU A 132 5.05 26.17 25.77
N LEU A 133 4.41 27.18 25.16
CA LEU A 133 3.15 27.75 25.63
C LEU A 133 2.37 28.26 24.43
N ALA A 134 1.81 27.31 23.69
CA ALA A 134 1.03 27.58 22.50
C ALA A 134 -0.25 28.37 22.82
N THR A 135 -0.54 29.37 22.00
CA THR A 135 -1.78 30.17 22.05
C THR A 135 -2.78 29.73 20.98
N THR A 136 -2.33 28.97 19.98
CA THR A 136 -3.14 28.49 18.86
C THR A 136 -3.62 27.07 19.09
N TYR A 137 -4.77 26.73 18.53
CA TYR A 137 -5.29 25.36 18.59
C TYR A 137 -4.29 24.36 17.99
N LYS A 138 -3.65 24.74 16.88
CA LYS A 138 -2.56 24.01 16.24
C LYS A 138 -1.37 23.77 17.15
N GLY A 139 -0.82 24.84 17.71
CA GLY A 139 0.30 24.76 18.64
C GLY A 139 -0.04 23.89 19.85
N ILE A 140 -1.25 24.00 20.40
CA ILE A 140 -1.71 23.18 21.54
C ILE A 140 -1.74 21.70 21.18
N LEU A 141 -2.31 21.33 20.02
CA LEU A 141 -2.33 19.94 19.56
C LEU A 141 -0.93 19.41 19.25
N SER A 142 -0.09 20.22 18.59
CA SER A 142 1.31 19.88 18.32
C SER A 142 2.09 19.66 19.63
N THR A 143 1.92 20.50 20.65
CA THR A 143 2.57 20.31 21.96
C THR A 143 2.14 19.02 22.63
N GLN A 144 0.85 18.66 22.57
CA GLN A 144 0.36 17.38 23.10
C GLN A 144 0.93 16.19 22.33
N ALA A 145 0.96 16.27 21.00
CA ALA A 145 1.53 15.23 20.14
C ALA A 145 3.03 15.03 20.38
N GLU A 146 3.81 16.12 20.53
CA GLU A 146 5.23 16.05 20.86
C GLU A 146 5.48 15.37 22.22
N ALA A 147 4.65 15.68 23.23
CA ALA A 147 4.74 15.02 24.53
C ALA A 147 4.51 13.50 24.40
N LEU A 148 3.47 13.07 23.67
CA LEU A 148 3.19 11.66 23.41
C LEU A 148 4.36 10.96 22.71
N VAL A 149 4.92 11.55 21.65
CA VAL A 149 6.04 10.97 20.90
C VAL A 149 7.29 10.84 21.78
N THR A 150 7.55 11.83 22.63
CA THR A 150 8.72 11.84 23.51
C THR A 150 8.58 10.83 24.65
N GLU A 151 7.44 10.82 25.33
CA GLU A 151 7.17 9.94 26.47
C GLU A 151 7.10 8.47 26.03
N ILE A 152 6.25 8.14 25.05
CA ILE A 152 6.08 6.77 24.56
C ILE A 152 7.36 6.28 23.88
N GLY A 153 8.04 7.17 23.14
CA GLY A 153 9.33 6.85 22.51
C GLY A 153 10.39 6.45 23.53
N SER A 154 10.55 7.27 24.58
CA SER A 154 11.52 7.00 25.65
C SER A 154 11.20 5.75 26.48
N MET A 155 9.92 5.50 26.79
CA MET A 155 9.48 4.32 27.53
C MET A 155 9.77 3.00 26.79
N ASN A 156 9.74 3.02 25.46
CA ASN A 156 9.86 1.82 24.62
C ASN A 156 11.19 1.75 23.85
N SER A 157 12.17 2.61 24.17
CA SER A 157 13.46 2.70 23.48
C SER A 157 13.35 2.87 21.95
N LEU A 158 12.29 3.54 21.49
CA LEU A 158 12.09 3.86 20.08
C LEU A 158 12.86 5.14 19.74
N ASN A 159 13.67 5.12 18.68
CA ASN A 159 14.40 6.32 18.23
C ASN A 159 13.41 7.31 17.58
N THR A 160 13.01 8.35 18.32
CA THR A 160 12.06 9.36 17.86
C THR A 160 12.76 10.66 17.49
N LEU A 161 12.31 11.34 16.44
CA LEU A 161 12.81 12.65 16.04
C LEU A 161 11.66 13.58 15.71
N ILE A 162 11.74 14.82 16.19
CA ILE A 162 10.69 15.82 16.03
C ILE A 162 11.23 16.97 15.19
N LEU A 163 10.58 17.25 14.07
CA LEU A 163 10.88 18.41 13.23
C LEU A 163 9.80 19.47 13.42
N ARG A 164 10.14 20.61 14.02
CA ARG A 164 9.23 21.75 14.18
C ARG A 164 9.34 22.65 12.95
N PHE A 165 8.38 22.52 12.04
CA PHE A 165 8.35 23.32 10.82
C PHE A 165 7.74 24.70 11.05
N GLY A 166 8.34 25.71 10.41
CA GLY A 166 7.76 27.03 10.23
C GLY A 166 6.59 27.02 9.23
N ASP A 167 6.27 28.20 8.70
CA ASP A 167 5.13 28.37 7.79
C ASP A 167 5.49 27.86 6.39
N ILE A 168 5.19 26.59 6.12
CA ILE A 168 5.48 25.95 4.84
C ILE A 168 4.65 26.61 3.74
N TYR A 169 5.29 26.97 2.63
CA TYR A 169 4.60 27.46 1.44
C TYR A 169 5.12 26.79 0.17
N GLY A 170 4.24 26.69 -0.82
CA GLY A 170 4.60 26.35 -2.19
C GLY A 170 3.44 26.57 -3.13
N TYR A 171 3.71 27.02 -4.35
CA TYR A 171 2.66 27.27 -5.33
C TYR A 171 2.77 26.31 -6.52
N LYS A 172 1.68 25.61 -6.80
CA LYS A 172 1.41 25.05 -8.12
C LYS A 172 0.01 25.46 -8.57
N PRO A 173 -0.17 25.82 -9.85
CA PRO A 173 -1.50 26.08 -10.38
C PRO A 173 -2.43 24.89 -10.15
N ASN A 174 -3.65 25.15 -9.68
CA ASN A 174 -4.72 24.17 -9.45
C ASN A 174 -4.44 23.13 -8.33
N GLU A 175 -3.41 23.34 -7.51
CA GLU A 175 -3.19 22.55 -6.28
C GLU A 175 -4.05 23.12 -5.14
N GLU A 176 -4.92 22.30 -4.55
CA GLU A 176 -5.76 22.67 -3.41
C GLU A 176 -4.99 22.58 -2.08
N ARG A 177 -3.91 23.35 -1.93
CA ARG A 177 -3.20 23.45 -0.65
C ARG A 177 -3.76 24.59 0.19
N ARG A 178 -3.84 24.38 1.50
CA ARG A 178 -4.37 25.35 2.47
C ARG A 178 -3.27 26.09 3.25
N ASP A 179 -2.12 26.29 2.62
CA ASP A 179 -1.04 27.12 3.17
C ASP A 179 -1.36 28.61 3.03
N PHE A 180 -0.59 29.44 3.73
CA PHE A 180 -0.83 30.89 3.77
C PHE A 180 -0.79 31.57 2.40
N LEU A 181 0.11 31.14 1.52
CA LEU A 181 0.27 31.76 0.21
C LEU A 181 -0.93 31.43 -0.68
N ASN A 182 -1.32 30.16 -0.75
CA ASN A 182 -2.45 29.69 -1.55
C ASN A 182 -3.79 30.20 -1.00
N ASN A 183 -3.94 30.34 0.32
CA ASN A 183 -5.11 30.95 0.93
C ASN A 183 -5.26 32.42 0.52
N VAL A 184 -4.19 33.21 0.64
CA VAL A 184 -4.17 34.61 0.20
C VAL A 184 -4.45 34.74 -1.30
N ILE A 185 -3.85 33.91 -2.15
CA ILE A 185 -4.09 33.91 -3.59
C ILE A 185 -5.57 33.62 -3.89
N ARG A 186 -6.14 32.59 -3.25
CA ARG A 186 -7.53 32.17 -3.45
C ARG A 186 -8.53 33.25 -3.04
N GLU A 187 -8.33 33.87 -1.88
CA GLU A 187 -9.20 34.94 -1.39
C GLU A 187 -9.13 36.20 -2.29
N LEU A 188 -7.92 36.57 -2.74
CA LEU A 188 -7.75 37.71 -3.65
C LEU A 188 -8.36 37.44 -5.03
N GLN A 189 -8.25 36.22 -5.55
CA GLN A 189 -8.85 35.81 -6.83
C GLN A 189 -10.38 35.71 -6.76
N GLY A 190 -10.94 35.33 -5.61
CA GLY A 190 -12.39 35.27 -5.39
C GLY A 190 -13.08 36.64 -5.28
N LEU A 191 -12.33 37.75 -5.36
CA LEU A 191 -12.83 39.13 -5.13
C LEU A 191 -13.51 39.33 -3.76
N ASN A 192 -13.22 38.47 -2.79
CA ASN A 192 -13.73 38.58 -1.42
C ASN A 192 -12.89 39.55 -0.60
N GLU A 193 -13.47 40.15 0.45
CA GLU A 193 -12.70 40.94 1.41
C GLU A 193 -11.65 40.04 2.10
N LEU A 194 -10.36 40.39 1.97
CA LEU A 194 -9.27 39.63 2.59
C LEU A 194 -9.05 40.14 4.01
N HIS A 195 -9.36 39.30 5.00
CA HIS A 195 -9.20 39.61 6.41
C HIS A 195 -7.83 39.15 6.91
N ILE A 196 -6.97 40.09 7.31
CA ILE A 196 -5.61 39.77 7.78
C ILE A 196 -5.39 40.33 9.17
N ASN A 197 -4.82 39.50 10.03
CA ASN A 197 -4.29 39.94 11.31
C ASN A 197 -3.01 40.75 11.08
N LYS A 198 -3.07 42.06 11.38
CA LYS A 198 -1.95 43.00 11.17
C LYS A 198 -0.68 42.63 11.94
N ASN A 199 -0.80 41.86 13.03
CA ASN A 199 0.31 41.51 13.91
C ASN A 199 0.80 40.07 13.73
N HIS A 200 0.28 39.33 12.74
CA HIS A 200 0.73 37.98 12.42
C HIS A 200 2.04 38.06 11.62
N LYS A 201 3.12 37.54 12.21
CA LYS A 201 4.38 37.29 11.52
C LYS A 201 4.38 35.85 11.04
N LEU A 202 5.01 35.62 9.90
CA LEU A 202 5.23 34.31 9.31
C LEU A 202 6.73 34.04 9.27
N SER A 203 7.14 32.80 9.49
CA SER A 203 8.50 32.29 9.23
C SER A 203 8.47 31.41 7.98
N PRO A 204 8.34 32.01 6.78
CA PRO A 204 8.03 31.30 5.55
C PRO A 204 9.16 30.33 5.18
N LEU A 205 8.83 29.05 5.04
CA LEU A 205 9.75 28.00 4.62
C LEU A 205 9.27 27.40 3.29
N HIS A 206 10.14 27.44 2.27
CA HIS A 206 9.76 26.86 0.99
C HIS A 206 9.63 25.33 1.10
N LEU A 207 8.60 24.78 0.46
CA LEU A 207 8.30 23.34 0.44
C LEU A 207 9.50 22.44 0.15
N SER A 208 10.29 22.75 -0.88
CA SER A 208 11.49 21.97 -1.24
C SER A 208 12.53 21.93 -0.13
N ASP A 209 12.66 23.01 0.63
CA ASP A 209 13.67 23.14 1.67
C ASP A 209 13.20 22.39 2.94
N ALA A 210 11.88 22.38 3.18
CA ALA A 210 11.26 21.53 4.19
C ALA A 210 11.44 20.03 3.88
N VAL A 211 11.25 19.63 2.61
CA VAL A 211 11.48 18.25 2.16
C VAL A 211 12.96 17.87 2.29
N GLU A 212 13.88 18.77 1.96
CA GLU A 212 15.32 18.54 2.14
C GLU A 212 15.67 18.36 3.63
N ALA A 213 15.06 19.13 4.54
CA ALA A 213 15.26 18.94 5.98
C ALA A 213 14.84 17.53 6.43
N LEU A 214 13.64 17.10 6.03
CA LEU A 214 13.15 15.76 6.35
C LEU A 214 14.00 14.65 5.71
N PHE A 215 14.47 14.87 4.49
CA PHE A 215 15.32 13.93 3.77
C PHE A 215 16.69 13.72 4.45
N ARG A 216 17.26 14.78 5.03
CA ARG A 216 18.53 14.73 5.79
C ARG A 216 18.40 13.94 7.10
N CYS A 217 17.19 13.75 7.61
CA CYS A 217 16.94 12.93 8.80
C CYS A 217 16.89 11.44 8.42
N ASP A 218 18.04 10.78 8.58
CA ASP A 218 18.19 9.34 8.34
C ASP A 218 17.96 8.50 9.62
N GLY A 219 18.12 7.18 9.49
CA GLY A 219 18.00 6.24 10.61
C GLY A 219 19.08 6.42 11.70
N ASN A 220 20.22 7.04 11.38
CA ASN A 220 21.33 7.25 12.31
C ASN A 220 21.21 8.57 13.10
N THR A 221 20.34 9.47 12.65
CA THR A 221 20.11 10.74 13.33
C THR A 221 19.66 10.47 14.76
N PRO A 222 20.25 11.10 15.79
CA PRO A 222 19.87 10.85 17.19
C PRO A 222 18.45 11.29 17.49
N SER A 223 17.89 10.81 18.61
CA SER A 223 16.58 11.26 19.07
C SER A 223 16.67 12.70 19.58
N LYS A 224 16.24 13.66 18.75
CA LYS A 224 16.33 15.09 19.01
C LYS A 224 15.16 15.85 18.38
N ILE A 225 15.01 17.09 18.82
CA ILE A 225 14.09 18.06 18.26
C ILE A 225 14.91 19.04 17.42
N TYR A 226 14.43 19.38 16.24
CA TYR A 226 15.05 20.39 15.37
C TYR A 226 14.02 21.41 14.89
N ASN A 227 14.39 22.69 14.94
CA ASN A 227 13.62 23.75 14.31
C ASN A 227 13.98 23.87 12.83
N VAL A 228 12.95 23.88 11.97
CA VAL A 228 13.11 24.04 10.52
C VAL A 228 12.22 25.19 10.06
N ALA A 229 12.79 26.38 9.95
CA ALA A 229 12.04 27.58 9.56
C ALA A 229 12.88 28.49 8.67
N GLY A 230 12.21 29.36 7.91
CA GLY A 230 12.87 30.40 7.13
C GLY A 230 13.61 31.39 8.02
N SER A 231 14.78 31.84 7.58
CA SER A 231 15.62 32.77 8.36
C SER A 231 15.09 34.20 8.41
N GLN A 232 14.19 34.55 7.47
CA GLN A 232 13.62 35.88 7.33
C GLN A 232 12.12 35.88 7.64
N PRO A 233 11.71 36.29 8.85
CA PRO A 233 10.30 36.45 9.15
C PRO A 233 9.70 37.63 8.38
N ILE A 234 8.46 37.48 7.93
CA ILE A 234 7.71 38.48 7.15
C ILE A 234 6.34 38.72 7.79
N ASP A 235 5.82 39.95 7.71
CA ASP A 235 4.48 40.25 8.21
C ASP A 235 3.43 39.71 7.21
N ALA A 236 2.35 39.09 7.69
CA ALA A 236 1.27 38.57 6.85
C ALA A 236 0.63 39.66 5.98
N LEU A 237 0.56 40.88 6.50
CA LEU A 237 0.09 42.05 5.75
C LEU A 237 1.06 42.41 4.61
N GLU A 238 2.37 42.27 4.80
CA GLU A 238 3.36 42.49 3.75
C GLU A 238 3.18 41.43 2.65
N VAL A 239 3.05 40.15 3.03
CA VAL A 239 2.76 39.04 2.11
C VAL A 239 1.55 39.33 1.24
N ALA A 240 0.42 39.68 1.84
CA ALA A 240 -0.81 39.93 1.07
C ALA A 240 -0.71 41.13 0.15
N ASN A 241 -0.05 42.22 0.57
CA ASN A 241 0.19 43.36 -0.30
C ASN A 241 1.11 43.00 -1.48
N MET A 242 2.13 42.17 -1.25
CA MET A 242 3.01 41.69 -2.32
C MET A 242 2.25 40.82 -3.32
N VAL A 243 1.42 39.88 -2.85
CA VAL A 243 0.59 39.01 -3.70
C VAL A 243 -0.45 39.83 -4.46
N LYS A 244 -1.15 40.76 -3.80
CA LYS A 244 -2.11 41.67 -4.42
C LYS A 244 -1.48 42.48 -5.55
N LYS A 245 -0.29 43.05 -5.33
CA LYS A 245 0.44 43.80 -6.35
C LYS A 245 0.82 42.92 -7.54
N LYS A 246 1.16 41.65 -7.29
CA LYS A 246 1.57 40.70 -8.33
C LYS A 246 0.40 40.18 -9.15
N LEU A 247 -0.78 40.02 -8.54
CA LEU A 247 -2.03 39.60 -9.20
C LEU A 247 -2.78 40.75 -9.89
N ASP A 248 -2.38 42.01 -9.65
CA ASP A 248 -3.01 43.23 -10.19
C ASP A 248 -4.52 43.33 -9.88
N VAL A 249 -4.92 42.98 -8.66
CA VAL A 249 -6.34 42.99 -8.23
C VAL A 249 -6.63 44.15 -7.28
N SER A 250 -7.81 44.76 -7.43
CA SER A 250 -8.26 45.90 -6.61
C SER A 250 -8.89 45.52 -5.26
N THR A 251 -8.94 44.24 -4.91
CA THR A 251 -9.62 43.72 -3.70
C THR A 251 -9.16 44.43 -2.41
N PRO A 252 -10.08 44.90 -1.55
CA PRO A 252 -9.72 45.56 -0.29
C PRO A 252 -9.12 44.55 0.70
N VAL A 253 -8.02 44.93 1.35
CA VAL A 253 -7.39 44.16 2.43
C VAL A 253 -7.81 44.80 3.75
N ILE A 254 -8.63 44.09 4.54
CA ILE A 254 -9.15 44.57 5.82
C ILE A 254 -8.26 44.04 6.93
N THR A 255 -7.66 44.95 7.69
CA THR A 255 -6.83 44.58 8.84
C THR A 255 -7.67 44.37 10.09
N GLN A 256 -7.51 43.22 10.74
CA GLN A 256 -8.05 42.94 12.07
C GLN A 256 -6.92 42.98 13.10
N LEU A 257 -7.25 43.39 14.33
CA LEU A 257 -6.38 43.28 15.49
C LEU A 257 -6.52 41.87 16.06
N GLY A 258 -5.56 40.99 15.76
CA GLY A 258 -5.45 39.67 16.39
C GLY A 258 -4.19 39.56 17.27
N SER A 259 -4.02 38.38 17.89
CA SER A 259 -2.85 38.03 18.69
C SER A 259 -1.57 38.10 17.84
N LYS A 260 -0.44 38.42 18.48
CA LYS A 260 0.84 38.62 17.81
C LYS A 260 1.50 37.27 17.60
N GLN A 261 1.29 36.68 16.43
CA GLN A 261 1.83 35.37 16.11
C GLN A 261 3.20 35.46 15.42
N ALA A 262 3.98 34.41 15.66
CA ALA A 262 5.35 34.11 15.27
C ALA A 262 6.51 34.86 15.94
N ASN A 263 7.34 33.99 16.50
CA ASN A 263 8.68 34.27 16.97
C ASN A 263 9.67 34.21 15.80
N LYS A 264 10.80 34.90 15.93
CA LYS A 264 11.95 34.58 15.08
C LYS A 264 12.46 33.20 15.48
N ILE A 265 12.44 32.23 14.57
CA ILE A 265 12.87 30.87 14.87
C ILE A 265 14.37 30.73 14.61
N ASP A 266 15.09 30.14 15.56
CA ASP A 266 16.48 29.75 15.41
C ASP A 266 16.56 28.31 14.89
N SER A 267 17.18 28.13 13.72
CA SER A 267 17.41 26.84 13.07
C SER A 267 18.90 26.51 12.96
N GLN A 268 19.77 27.08 13.81
CA GLN A 268 21.21 26.79 13.78
C GLN A 268 21.52 25.32 14.04
N LEU A 269 20.78 24.65 14.93
CA LEU A 269 21.07 23.26 15.33
C LEU A 269 21.02 22.28 14.15
N ILE A 270 19.96 22.36 13.32
CA ILE A 270 19.84 21.51 12.13
C ILE A 270 20.86 21.86 11.05
N LYS A 271 21.23 23.15 10.93
CA LYS A 271 22.27 23.60 10.00
C LYS A 271 23.64 23.04 10.37
N THR A 272 23.95 22.98 11.66
CA THR A 272 25.25 22.50 12.14
C THR A 272 25.34 20.97 12.20
N GLU A 273 24.27 20.27 12.60
CA GLU A 273 24.33 18.82 12.82
C GLU A 273 23.96 18.00 11.58
N LEU A 274 23.05 18.50 10.74
CA LEU A 274 22.54 17.79 9.55
C LEU A 274 22.92 18.46 8.22
N GLU A 275 23.78 19.49 8.27
CA GLU A 275 24.23 20.26 7.10
C GLU A 275 23.06 20.77 6.23
N TRP A 276 21.92 21.05 6.87
CA TRP A 276 20.76 21.56 6.17
C TRP A 276 20.94 23.04 5.84
N GLY A 277 20.45 23.47 4.67
CA GLY A 277 20.51 24.85 4.20
C GLY A 277 19.16 25.33 3.68
N GLU A 278 18.88 26.62 3.88
CA GLU A 278 17.75 27.31 3.26
C GLU A 278 18.23 27.86 1.91
N PHE A 279 17.58 27.46 0.82
CA PHE A 279 17.99 27.81 -0.54
C PHE A 279 17.03 28.79 -1.21
N LYS A 280 15.76 28.84 -0.77
CA LYS A 280 14.72 29.65 -1.41
C LYS A 280 14.16 30.71 -0.49
N SER A 281 14.36 31.96 -0.89
CA SER A 281 13.71 33.11 -0.27
C SER A 281 12.26 33.25 -0.74
N PHE A 282 11.39 33.69 0.18
CA PHE A 282 9.98 33.99 -0.14
C PHE A 282 9.84 35.04 -1.24
N LYS A 283 10.61 36.13 -1.16
CA LYS A 283 10.52 37.24 -2.13
C LYS A 283 10.91 36.80 -3.54
N GLU A 284 12.02 36.07 -3.66
CA GLU A 284 12.49 35.51 -4.93
C GLU A 284 11.51 34.51 -5.52
N THR A 285 10.93 33.65 -4.67
CA THR A 285 9.93 32.68 -5.11
C THR A 285 8.70 33.38 -5.65
N LEU A 286 8.15 34.36 -4.92
CA LEU A 286 6.98 35.14 -5.33
C LEU A 286 7.21 35.90 -6.64
N ASP A 287 8.40 36.45 -6.83
CA ASP A 287 8.76 37.14 -8.07
C ASP A 287 8.84 36.18 -9.28
N ALA A 288 9.31 34.96 -9.05
CA ALA A 288 9.39 33.91 -10.07
C ALA A 288 8.05 33.24 -10.39
N LEU A 289 7.01 33.43 -9.57
CA LEU A 289 5.68 32.85 -9.83
C LEU A 289 5.06 33.43 -11.11
N LYS A 290 4.69 32.53 -12.02
CA LYS A 290 3.88 32.85 -13.19
C LYS A 290 2.44 32.48 -12.91
N PHE A 291 1.60 33.49 -12.68
CA PHE A 291 0.15 33.30 -12.62
C PHE A 291 -0.38 33.05 -14.03
N ASN A 292 -1.15 31.98 -14.20
CA ASN A 292 -1.70 31.63 -15.50
C ASN A 292 -2.96 32.49 -15.72
N GLU A 293 -2.88 33.54 -16.53
CA GLU A 293 -3.99 34.48 -16.80
C GLU A 293 -5.27 33.76 -17.28
N LYS A 294 -5.13 32.60 -17.94
CA LYS A 294 -6.27 31.77 -18.40
C LYS A 294 -6.98 31.01 -17.28
N ALA A 295 -6.31 30.69 -16.17
CA ALA A 295 -6.95 30.09 -15.00
C ALA A 295 -7.76 31.11 -14.21
N VAL A 296 -7.32 32.38 -14.21
CA VAL A 296 -8.08 33.49 -13.63
C VAL A 296 -9.40 33.68 -14.39
N GLN A 297 -9.41 33.58 -15.73
CA GLN A 297 -10.63 33.69 -16.53
C GLN A 297 -11.53 32.45 -16.50
N GLN A 298 -10.98 31.23 -16.39
CA GLN A 298 -11.80 30.01 -16.33
C GLN A 298 -12.47 29.79 -14.97
N VAL A 299 -11.83 30.17 -13.85
CA VAL A 299 -12.49 30.18 -12.52
C VAL A 299 -13.61 31.22 -12.49
N VAL A 300 -13.39 32.39 -13.11
CA VAL A 300 -14.41 33.45 -13.29
C VAL A 300 -15.60 33.02 -14.17
N LEU A 301 -15.42 32.04 -15.06
CA LEU A 301 -16.49 31.52 -15.93
C LEU A 301 -17.18 30.26 -15.38
N SER A 302 -16.51 29.46 -14.53
CA SER A 302 -17.11 28.27 -13.91
C SER A 302 -17.84 28.56 -12.60
N GLU A 303 -17.56 29.70 -11.97
CA GLU A 303 -18.34 30.24 -10.86
C GLU A 303 -18.92 31.60 -11.27
N MET A 304 -19.90 31.57 -12.19
CA MET A 304 -20.97 32.55 -12.02
C MET A 304 -21.43 32.41 -10.57
N PRO A 305 -21.52 33.51 -9.78
CA PRO A 305 -22.23 33.40 -8.52
C PRO A 305 -23.60 32.87 -8.92
N LYS A 306 -23.92 31.63 -8.49
CA LYS A 306 -25.33 31.23 -8.40
C LYS A 306 -25.94 32.44 -7.75
N LEU A 307 -26.84 33.16 -8.46
CA LEU A 307 -27.52 34.36 -7.94
C LEU A 307 -27.72 34.04 -6.47
N GLN A 308 -27.00 34.72 -5.58
CA GLN A 308 -27.01 34.38 -4.16
C GLN A 308 -28.48 34.24 -3.86
N LYS A 309 -28.93 33.00 -3.62
CA LYS A 309 -30.35 32.73 -3.44
C LYS A 309 -30.71 33.72 -2.37
N ALA A 310 -31.60 34.66 -2.71
CA ALA A 310 -31.96 35.75 -1.81
C ALA A 310 -32.08 35.15 -0.43
N ASP A 311 -31.33 35.69 0.54
CA ASP A 311 -31.15 35.08 1.86
C ASP A 311 -32.51 34.48 2.27
N PRO A 312 -32.61 33.16 2.48
CA PRO A 312 -33.91 32.52 2.68
C PRO A 312 -34.73 33.26 3.74
N VAL A 313 -34.07 33.84 4.75
CA VAL A 313 -34.70 34.70 5.75
C VAL A 313 -35.40 35.91 5.12
N LEU A 314 -34.76 36.62 4.19
CA LEU A 314 -35.30 37.79 3.48
C LEU A 314 -36.46 37.41 2.55
N LEU A 315 -36.37 36.28 1.85
CA LEU A 315 -37.45 35.78 0.99
C LEU A 315 -38.70 35.49 1.84
N HIS A 316 -38.53 34.80 2.97
CA HIS A 316 -39.63 34.46 3.88
C HIS A 316 -40.24 35.71 4.53
N LEU A 317 -39.44 36.76 4.80
CA LEU A 317 -39.95 38.05 5.27
C LEU A 317 -40.83 38.74 4.21
N ILE A 318 -40.40 38.75 2.95
CA ILE A 318 -41.16 39.35 1.85
C ILE A 318 -42.47 38.59 1.63
N GLU A 319 -42.42 37.26 1.58
CA GLU A 319 -43.62 36.41 1.43
C GLU A 319 -44.62 36.67 2.57
N ASN A 320 -44.12 36.81 3.80
CA ASN A 320 -44.95 37.11 4.96
C ASN A 320 -45.63 38.49 4.86
N VAL A 321 -44.90 39.53 4.45
CA VAL A 321 -45.46 40.88 4.27
C VAL A 321 -46.47 40.92 3.12
N VAL A 322 -46.21 40.23 2.01
CA VAL A 322 -47.17 40.13 0.90
C VAL A 322 -48.45 39.43 1.34
N PHE A 323 -48.32 38.32 2.07
CA PHE A 323 -49.48 37.59 2.59
C PHE A 323 -50.29 38.43 3.59
N PHE A 324 -49.62 39.23 4.43
CA PHE A 324 -50.27 40.22 5.29
C PHE A 324 -51.09 41.24 4.50
N ILE A 325 -50.51 41.86 3.46
CA ILE A 325 -51.22 42.87 2.65
C ILE A 325 -52.48 42.27 2.03
N LEU A 326 -52.38 41.05 1.51
CA LEU A 326 -53.52 40.33 0.93
C LEU A 326 -54.61 40.07 1.98
N MET A 327 -54.25 39.54 3.15
CA MET A 327 -55.21 39.24 4.21
C MET A 327 -55.80 40.50 4.84
N ALA A 328 -55.03 41.58 4.96
CA ALA A 328 -55.49 42.89 5.44
C ALA A 328 -56.50 43.51 4.47
N GLY A 329 -56.23 43.43 3.17
CA GLY A 329 -57.17 43.88 2.12
C GLY A 329 -58.47 43.07 2.11
N LEU A 330 -58.41 41.75 2.29
CA LEU A 330 -59.62 40.93 2.44
C LEU A 330 -60.38 41.28 3.72
N SER A 331 -59.67 41.53 4.82
CA SER A 331 -60.27 41.91 6.09
C SER A 331 -61.02 43.24 6.01
N THR A 332 -60.53 44.23 5.26
CA THR A 332 -61.28 45.48 5.06
C THR A 332 -62.50 45.29 4.16
N LEU A 333 -62.40 44.50 3.09
CA LEU A 333 -63.53 44.21 2.20
C LEU A 333 -64.67 43.44 2.90
N PHE A 334 -64.34 42.57 3.87
CA PHE A 334 -65.33 41.75 4.57
C PHE A 334 -66.02 42.45 5.74
N LYS A 335 -65.57 43.65 6.15
CA LYS A 335 -66.20 44.42 7.25
C LYS A 335 -67.67 44.77 6.98
N ASP A 336 -68.03 44.93 5.71
CA ASP A 336 -69.37 45.33 5.27
C ASP A 336 -70.24 44.14 4.81
N HIS A 337 -69.69 42.92 4.80
CA HIS A 337 -70.41 41.73 4.36
C HIS A 337 -71.19 41.08 5.52
N SER A 338 -72.46 40.76 5.31
CA SER A 338 -73.39 40.30 6.35
C SER A 338 -72.98 38.99 7.05
N ILE A 339 -72.29 38.08 6.34
CA ILE A 339 -71.91 36.75 6.84
C ILE A 339 -70.43 36.70 7.30
N LEU A 340 -69.53 37.40 6.59
CA LEU A 340 -68.08 37.25 6.76
C LEU A 340 -67.49 38.20 7.80
N LYS A 341 -68.27 39.16 8.30
CA LYS A 341 -67.86 40.13 9.33
C LYS A 341 -67.38 39.49 10.64
N ASN A 342 -67.86 38.29 10.97
CA ASN A 342 -67.53 37.59 12.22
C ASN A 342 -66.27 36.70 12.12
N VAL A 343 -65.68 36.55 10.93
CA VAL A 343 -64.48 35.72 10.74
C VAL A 343 -63.23 36.57 10.98
N ASP A 344 -62.41 36.16 11.95
CA ASP A 344 -61.13 36.82 12.20
C ASP A 344 -60.04 36.31 11.25
N LEU A 345 -59.99 36.93 10.07
CA LEU A 345 -58.97 36.66 9.05
C LEU A 345 -57.54 36.93 9.54
N MET A 346 -57.38 37.82 10.51
CA MET A 346 -56.05 38.16 11.04
C MET A 346 -55.50 37.06 11.94
N THR A 347 -56.33 36.43 12.78
CA THR A 347 -55.94 35.21 13.50
C THR A 347 -55.57 34.08 12.52
N LEU A 348 -56.33 33.90 11.44
CA LEU A 348 -56.01 32.88 10.42
C LEU A 348 -54.69 33.14 9.69
N TYR A 349 -54.36 34.40 9.42
CA TYR A 349 -53.07 34.82 8.87
C TYR A 349 -51.92 34.40 9.81
N ILE A 350 -52.01 34.73 11.10
CA ILE A 350 -50.97 34.38 12.10
C ILE A 350 -50.77 32.87 12.16
N VAL A 351 -51.85 32.09 12.22
CA VAL A 351 -51.78 30.61 12.26
C VAL A 351 -51.10 30.06 11.02
N SER A 352 -51.46 30.55 9.84
CA SER A 352 -50.91 30.08 8.58
C SER A 352 -49.41 30.34 8.50
N VAL A 353 -48.98 31.56 8.87
CA VAL A 353 -47.55 31.91 8.90
C VAL A 353 -46.80 31.07 9.93
N ALA A 354 -47.36 30.86 11.12
CA ALA A 354 -46.75 30.02 12.15
C ALA A 354 -46.56 28.56 11.67
N LEU A 355 -47.52 28.00 10.93
CA LEU A 355 -47.45 26.64 10.36
C LEU A 355 -46.35 26.48 9.30
N PHE A 356 -46.24 27.43 8.38
CA PHE A 356 -45.26 27.33 7.29
C PHE A 356 -43.85 27.74 7.75
N PHE A 357 -43.77 28.86 8.47
CA PHE A 357 -42.52 29.58 8.67
C PHE A 357 -41.99 29.60 10.12
N GLY A 358 -42.74 29.05 11.09
CA GLY A 358 -42.28 28.89 12.46
C GLY A 358 -42.38 30.15 13.33
N ILE A 359 -41.73 30.12 14.50
CA ILE A 359 -41.95 31.12 15.56
C ILE A 359 -41.43 32.52 15.18
N ARG A 360 -40.29 32.59 14.48
CA ARG A 360 -39.65 33.86 14.11
C ARG A 360 -40.54 34.72 13.21
N GLN A 361 -41.17 34.10 12.22
CA GLN A 361 -42.08 34.81 11.29
C GLN A 361 -43.46 35.05 11.92
N SER A 362 -43.90 34.18 12.84
CA SER A 362 -45.13 34.41 13.59
C SER A 362 -45.06 35.67 14.46
N ILE A 363 -43.92 35.96 15.08
CA ILE A 363 -43.73 37.18 15.89
C ILE A 363 -43.91 38.44 15.02
N LEU A 364 -43.33 38.46 13.83
CA LEU A 364 -43.49 39.56 12.87
C LEU A 364 -44.97 39.72 12.44
N SER A 365 -45.65 38.59 12.22
CA SER A 365 -47.07 38.56 11.84
C SER A 365 -47.96 39.14 12.94
N ILE A 366 -47.66 38.85 14.22
CA ILE A 366 -48.37 39.42 15.37
C ILE A 366 -48.19 40.94 15.41
N ILE A 367 -46.97 41.45 15.18
CA ILE A 367 -46.68 42.89 15.18
C ILE A 367 -47.44 43.60 14.05
N LEU A 368 -47.39 43.08 12.83
CA LEU A 368 -48.10 43.63 11.67
C LEU A 368 -49.62 43.64 11.89
N THR A 369 -50.15 42.53 12.39
CA THR A 369 -51.57 42.36 12.68
C THR A 369 -52.04 43.33 13.77
N PHE A 370 -51.26 43.49 14.84
CA PHE A 370 -51.58 44.42 15.91
C PHE A 370 -51.52 45.88 15.44
N GLY A 371 -50.53 46.23 14.61
CA GLY A 371 -50.48 47.54 13.97
C GLY A 371 -51.72 47.83 13.11
N PHE A 372 -52.18 46.85 12.32
CA PHE A 372 -53.41 46.96 11.54
C PHE A 372 -54.66 47.11 12.42
N TYR A 373 -54.72 46.37 13.53
CA TYR A 373 -55.81 46.48 14.49
C TYR A 373 -55.89 47.89 15.11
N LEU A 374 -54.75 48.47 15.49
CA LEU A 374 -54.66 49.83 16.00
C LEU A 374 -55.04 50.89 14.96
N TYR A 375 -54.63 50.70 13.70
CA TYR A 375 -55.05 51.57 12.59
C TYR A 375 -56.57 51.61 12.43
N GLY A 376 -57.24 50.46 12.57
CA GLY A 376 -58.70 50.36 12.52
C GLY A 376 -59.44 51.09 13.65
N LEU A 377 -58.75 51.37 14.77
CA LEU A 377 -59.29 52.09 15.93
C LEU A 377 -59.07 53.62 15.87
N GLN A 378 -58.56 54.16 14.75
CA GLN A 378 -58.25 55.59 14.58
C GLN A 378 -57.32 56.13 15.68
N PHE A 379 -56.18 55.45 15.84
CA PHE A 379 -55.21 55.70 16.90
C PHE A 379 -54.66 57.15 16.93
N ASP A 380 -54.73 57.78 18.11
CA ASP A 380 -54.03 59.04 18.45
C ASP A 380 -52.91 58.76 19.47
N PHE A 381 -51.70 59.24 19.18
CA PHE A 381 -50.47 58.91 19.95
C PHE A 381 -50.55 59.34 21.42
N GLY A 382 -51.38 60.33 21.77
CA GLY A 382 -51.57 60.81 23.14
C GLY A 382 -52.24 59.80 24.10
N ASN A 383 -52.98 58.81 23.59
CA ASN A 383 -53.80 57.88 24.38
C ASN A 383 -53.36 56.40 24.29
N PHE A 384 -52.11 56.13 23.88
CA PHE A 384 -51.58 54.78 23.68
C PHE A 384 -51.84 53.82 24.85
N ILE A 385 -51.57 54.27 26.07
CA ILE A 385 -51.70 53.46 27.28
C ILE A 385 -53.18 53.11 27.54
N HIS A 386 -54.10 54.04 27.31
CA HIS A 386 -55.54 53.81 27.50
C HIS A 386 -56.14 52.84 26.47
N ILE A 387 -55.64 52.83 25.23
CA ILE A 387 -56.12 51.94 24.16
C ILE A 387 -55.67 50.49 24.38
N ILE A 388 -54.45 50.29 24.91
CA ILE A 388 -53.90 48.96 25.22
C ILE A 388 -54.52 48.38 26.50
N LEU A 389 -54.80 49.22 27.50
CA LEU A 389 -55.43 48.79 28.74
C LEU A 389 -56.94 48.53 28.61
N ASN A 390 -57.53 48.76 27.43
CA ASN A 390 -58.90 48.33 27.16
C ASN A 390 -58.96 46.79 27.12
N ALA A 391 -59.92 46.21 27.86
CA ALA A 391 -60.09 44.76 27.99
C ALA A 391 -60.21 44.06 26.63
N ASP A 392 -60.93 44.65 25.66
CA ASP A 392 -61.11 44.05 24.34
C ASP A 392 -59.83 44.04 23.49
N THR A 393 -59.03 45.12 23.55
CA THR A 393 -57.75 45.22 22.85
C THR A 393 -56.72 44.27 23.46
N PHE A 394 -56.69 44.22 24.79
CA PHE A 394 -55.80 43.34 25.53
C PHE A 394 -56.10 41.85 25.22
N LEU A 395 -57.37 41.45 25.26
CA LEU A 395 -57.77 40.07 24.95
C LEU A 395 -57.40 39.66 23.53
N LYS A 396 -57.57 40.53 22.53
CA LYS A 396 -57.16 40.26 21.15
C LYS A 396 -55.64 40.14 20.99
N LEU A 397 -54.88 41.03 21.63
CA LEU A 397 -53.42 40.93 21.63
C LEU A 397 -52.95 39.62 22.27
N ALA A 398 -53.53 39.25 23.41
CA ALA A 398 -53.23 37.99 24.10
C ALA A 398 -53.56 36.78 23.21
N GLN A 399 -54.70 36.79 22.51
CA GLN A 399 -55.09 35.75 21.56
C GLN A 399 -54.07 35.61 20.40
N TYR A 400 -53.65 36.72 19.78
CA TYR A 400 -52.67 36.69 18.69
C TYR A 400 -51.31 36.15 19.13
N ILE A 401 -50.83 36.60 20.29
CA ILE A 401 -49.57 36.11 20.88
C ILE A 401 -49.68 34.62 21.19
N PHE A 402 -50.76 34.20 21.86
CA PHE A 402 -50.98 32.81 22.24
C PHE A 402 -50.99 31.91 21.00
N MET A 403 -51.77 32.27 19.98
CA MET A 403 -51.91 31.47 18.77
C MET A 403 -50.59 31.38 17.99
N GLY A 404 -49.89 32.50 17.81
CA GLY A 404 -48.64 32.52 17.06
C GLY A 404 -47.49 31.80 17.76
N VAL A 405 -47.38 31.95 19.09
CA VAL A 405 -46.32 31.30 19.87
C VAL A 405 -46.56 29.80 20.00
N VAL A 406 -47.77 29.37 20.35
CA VAL A 406 -48.06 27.93 20.54
C VAL A 406 -47.89 27.18 19.24
N VAL A 407 -48.51 27.64 18.16
CA VAL A 407 -48.41 26.97 16.86
C VAL A 407 -46.99 27.03 16.31
N GLY A 408 -46.34 28.20 16.36
CA GLY A 408 -44.98 28.38 15.85
C GLY A 408 -43.95 27.55 16.60
N TYR A 409 -44.05 27.48 17.94
CA TYR A 409 -43.17 26.66 18.77
C TYR A 409 -43.32 25.16 18.48
N THR A 410 -44.56 24.66 18.41
CA THR A 410 -44.81 23.25 18.12
C THR A 410 -44.26 22.84 16.76
N VAL A 411 -44.43 23.68 15.74
CA VAL A 411 -43.89 23.44 14.39
C VAL A 411 -42.37 23.41 14.40
N ASP A 412 -41.72 24.37 15.05
CA ASP A 412 -40.26 24.41 15.12
C ASP A 412 -39.69 23.23 15.91
N GLN A 413 -40.38 22.80 16.97
CA GLN A 413 -40.02 21.60 17.73
C GLN A 413 -40.10 20.35 16.84
N PHE A 414 -41.19 20.17 16.08
CA PHE A 414 -41.31 19.04 15.14
C PHE A 414 -40.25 19.07 14.05
N LYS A 415 -39.98 20.24 13.45
CA LYS A 415 -38.93 20.38 12.42
C LYS A 415 -37.55 20.01 12.98
N THR A 416 -37.25 20.45 14.19
CA THR A 416 -35.96 20.16 14.86
C THR A 416 -35.83 18.67 15.17
N SER A 417 -36.88 18.04 15.73
CA SER A 417 -36.88 16.61 16.02
C SER A 417 -36.78 15.75 14.75
N LEU A 418 -37.45 16.14 13.66
CA LEU A 418 -37.31 15.45 12.37
C LEU A 418 -35.90 15.55 11.81
N ALA A 419 -35.26 16.73 11.89
CA ALA A 419 -33.89 16.91 11.45
C ALA A 419 -32.92 16.05 12.27
N GLN A 420 -33.06 16.04 13.60
CA GLN A 420 -32.27 15.20 14.50
C GLN A 420 -32.43 13.71 14.18
N ASN A 421 -33.67 13.23 14.05
CA ASN A 421 -33.93 11.82 13.71
C ASN A 421 -33.37 11.43 12.35
N THR A 422 -33.34 12.36 11.38
CA THR A 422 -32.77 12.10 10.05
C THR A 422 -31.25 11.94 10.14
N ILE A 423 -30.58 12.82 10.90
CA ILE A 423 -29.13 12.74 11.14
C ILE A 423 -28.79 11.46 11.91
N GLU A 424 -29.55 11.13 12.95
CA GLU A 424 -29.35 9.91 13.74
C GLU A 424 -29.55 8.65 12.89
N LYS A 425 -30.56 8.65 12.02
CA LYS A 425 -30.78 7.55 11.07
C LYS A 425 -29.58 7.39 10.12
N GLU A 426 -29.11 8.48 9.51
CA GLU A 426 -27.96 8.44 8.60
C GLU A 426 -26.69 7.95 9.32
N TYR A 427 -26.48 8.38 10.56
CA TYR A 427 -25.39 7.90 11.41
C TYR A 427 -25.48 6.38 11.66
N LEU A 428 -26.64 5.88 12.06
CA LEU A 428 -26.87 4.45 12.31
C LEU A 428 -26.74 3.60 11.04
N GLU A 429 -27.19 4.10 9.89
CA GLU A 429 -27.04 3.42 8.60
C GLU A 429 -25.56 3.28 8.22
N ASN A 430 -24.75 4.32 8.44
CA ASN A 430 -23.31 4.26 8.20
C ASN A 430 -22.60 3.29 9.18
N GLU A 431 -22.91 3.36 10.48
CA GLU A 431 -22.34 2.44 11.48
C GLU A 431 -22.69 0.97 11.17
N TYR A 432 -23.91 0.73 10.70
CA TYR A 432 -24.35 -0.61 10.28
C TYR A 432 -23.57 -1.13 9.08
N GLU A 433 -23.37 -0.33 8.03
CA GLU A 433 -22.57 -0.75 6.87
C GLU A 433 -21.10 -0.99 7.25
N GLU A 434 -20.51 -0.16 8.12
CA GLU A 434 -19.16 -0.40 8.66
C GLU A 434 -19.06 -1.74 9.41
N LEU A 435 -20.02 -2.04 10.29
CA LEU A 435 -20.06 -3.31 11.03
C LEU A 435 -20.21 -4.51 10.09
N LYS A 436 -21.02 -4.37 9.04
CA LYS A 436 -21.22 -5.41 8.03
C LYS A 436 -19.94 -5.68 7.23
N GLU A 437 -19.22 -4.63 6.81
CA GLU A 437 -17.92 -4.77 6.16
C GLU A 437 -16.89 -5.47 7.05
N ILE A 438 -16.83 -5.10 8.35
CA ILE A 438 -15.96 -5.75 9.33
C ILE A 438 -16.32 -7.24 9.47
N ASN A 439 -17.61 -7.56 9.54
CA ASN A 439 -18.06 -8.95 9.66
C ASN A 439 -17.71 -9.77 8.42
N ASP A 440 -17.95 -9.25 7.22
CA ASP A 440 -17.61 -9.92 5.96
C ASP A 440 -16.09 -10.16 5.86
N ALA A 441 -15.29 -9.17 6.27
CA ALA A 441 -13.84 -9.33 6.38
C ALA A 441 -13.45 -10.42 7.39
N ASN A 442 -14.11 -10.50 8.55
CA ASN A 442 -13.86 -11.54 9.55
C ASN A 442 -14.19 -12.95 9.03
N VAL A 443 -15.29 -13.10 8.30
CA VAL A 443 -15.66 -14.38 7.65
C VAL A 443 -14.61 -14.78 6.62
N MET A 444 -14.14 -13.84 5.79
CA MET A 444 -13.08 -14.10 4.81
C MET A 444 -11.77 -14.56 5.48
N ILE A 445 -11.36 -13.89 6.56
CA ILE A 445 -10.17 -14.25 7.35
C ILE A 445 -10.30 -15.65 7.92
N LYS A 446 -11.46 -16.00 8.49
CA LYS A 446 -11.74 -17.33 9.02
C LYS A 446 -11.53 -18.40 7.95
N HIS A 447 -12.11 -18.21 6.75
CA HIS A 447 -11.93 -19.15 5.65
C HIS A 447 -10.48 -19.26 5.17
N GLN A 448 -9.73 -18.15 5.15
CA GLN A 448 -8.30 -18.19 4.83
C GLN A 448 -7.48 -18.95 5.88
N TYR A 449 -7.78 -18.78 7.18
CA TYR A 449 -7.14 -19.53 8.25
C TYR A 449 -7.47 -21.01 8.18
N GLU A 450 -8.72 -21.37 7.92
CA GLU A 450 -9.13 -22.78 7.72
C GLU A 450 -8.34 -23.41 6.58
N LYS A 451 -8.22 -22.73 5.43
CA LYS A 451 -7.43 -23.21 4.29
C LYS A 451 -5.95 -23.41 4.64
N ARG A 452 -5.35 -22.47 5.39
CA ARG A 452 -3.94 -22.56 5.84
C ARG A 452 -3.71 -23.64 6.91
N LEU A 453 -4.65 -23.83 7.83
CA LEU A 453 -4.59 -24.88 8.86
C LEU A 453 -4.71 -26.27 8.24
N ILE A 454 -5.59 -26.43 7.26
CA ILE A 454 -5.72 -27.66 6.49
C ILE A 454 -4.41 -27.97 5.76
N SER A 455 -3.82 -26.98 5.05
CA SER A 455 -2.55 -27.20 4.32
C SER A 455 -1.38 -27.53 5.26
N TYR A 456 -1.35 -26.95 6.46
CA TYR A 456 -0.33 -27.24 7.47
C TYR A 456 -0.49 -28.65 8.04
N LYS A 457 -1.71 -29.07 8.39
CA LYS A 457 -1.97 -30.44 8.88
C LYS A 457 -1.64 -31.53 7.85
N THR A 458 -1.75 -31.25 6.55
CA THR A 458 -1.40 -32.21 5.48
C THR A 458 0.10 -32.26 5.14
N SER A 459 0.92 -31.34 5.65
CA SER A 459 2.34 -31.21 5.29
C SER A 459 3.22 -32.32 5.85
N LEU A 460 3.00 -32.77 7.10
CA LEU A 460 3.83 -33.79 7.74
C LEU A 460 3.69 -35.18 7.07
N PRO A 461 2.46 -35.68 6.79
CA PRO A 461 2.31 -36.93 6.05
C PRO A 461 2.90 -36.85 4.63
N ARG A 462 2.79 -35.70 3.95
CA ARG A 462 3.40 -35.48 2.63
C ARG A 462 4.93 -35.52 2.71
N LEU A 463 5.55 -34.83 3.67
CA LEU A 463 7.01 -34.87 3.87
C LEU A 463 7.51 -36.28 4.16
N TYR A 464 6.79 -37.02 5.01
CA TYR A 464 7.13 -38.42 5.29
C TYR A 464 7.01 -39.32 4.04
N ALA A 465 5.96 -39.13 3.23
CA ALA A 465 5.81 -39.86 1.97
C ALA A 465 6.97 -39.56 0.99
N ILE A 466 7.40 -38.30 0.89
CA ILE A 466 8.55 -37.89 0.08
C ILE A 466 9.83 -38.57 0.57
N THR A 467 10.11 -38.52 1.88
CA THR A 467 11.32 -39.15 2.42
C THR A 467 11.35 -40.65 2.19
N ASN A 468 10.20 -41.33 2.33
CA ASN A 468 10.10 -42.77 2.07
C ASN A 468 10.30 -43.12 0.59
N GLN A 469 9.76 -42.33 -0.33
CA GLN A 469 9.96 -42.56 -1.78
C GLN A 469 11.43 -42.35 -2.20
N LEU A 470 12.17 -41.53 -1.45
CA LEU A 470 13.60 -41.28 -1.62
C LEU A 470 14.49 -42.19 -0.75
N ASP A 471 13.93 -43.18 -0.04
CA ASP A 471 14.68 -44.11 0.82
C ASP A 471 15.10 -45.37 0.06
N SER A 472 15.86 -45.18 -1.03
CA SER A 472 16.48 -46.27 -1.80
C SER A 472 18.00 -46.23 -1.64
N LEU A 473 18.61 -47.41 -1.50
CA LEU A 473 20.06 -47.58 -1.50
C LEU A 473 20.64 -47.77 -2.92
N ASP A 474 19.77 -47.87 -3.92
CA ASP A 474 20.15 -47.95 -5.33
C ASP A 474 20.04 -46.56 -5.98
N PRO A 475 21.16 -45.97 -6.46
CA PRO A 475 21.16 -44.67 -7.11
C PRO A 475 20.25 -44.58 -8.34
N GLU A 476 20.02 -45.68 -9.04
CA GLU A 476 19.21 -45.69 -10.24
C GLU A 476 17.72 -45.57 -9.96
N ILE A 477 17.26 -46.28 -8.92
CA ILE A 477 15.90 -46.17 -8.42
C ILE A 477 15.65 -44.76 -7.88
N LEU A 478 16.66 -44.14 -7.25
CA LEU A 478 16.54 -42.76 -6.79
C LEU A 478 16.25 -41.80 -7.94
N PHE A 479 16.89 -41.96 -9.11
CA PHE A 479 16.65 -41.08 -10.26
C PHE A 479 15.21 -41.11 -10.77
N SER A 480 14.57 -42.29 -10.85
CA SER A 480 13.16 -42.38 -11.26
C SER A 480 12.20 -41.89 -10.16
N SER A 481 12.49 -42.20 -8.89
CA SER A 481 11.73 -41.69 -7.74
C SER A 481 11.75 -40.16 -7.64
N ILE A 482 12.86 -39.51 -7.99
CA ILE A 482 13.00 -38.04 -7.93
C ILE A 482 12.02 -37.34 -8.87
N ILE A 483 11.90 -37.79 -10.12
CA ILE A 483 10.99 -37.19 -11.09
C ILE A 483 9.56 -37.26 -10.56
N LYS A 484 9.15 -38.41 -10.04
CA LYS A 484 7.81 -38.62 -9.47
C LYS A 484 7.55 -37.71 -8.27
N VAL A 485 8.49 -37.65 -7.32
CA VAL A 485 8.40 -36.77 -6.14
C VAL A 485 8.30 -35.31 -6.56
N LEU A 486 9.13 -34.85 -7.50
CA LEU A 486 9.15 -33.47 -7.94
C LEU A 486 7.85 -33.07 -8.64
N VAL A 487 7.30 -33.94 -9.49
CA VAL A 487 6.02 -33.70 -10.17
C VAL A 487 4.89 -33.59 -9.15
N ASP A 488 4.81 -34.52 -8.19
CA ASP A 488 3.76 -34.55 -7.17
C ASP A 488 3.82 -33.36 -6.20
N VAL A 489 5.02 -32.89 -5.86
CA VAL A 489 5.24 -31.86 -4.83
C VAL A 489 5.21 -30.45 -5.39
N LEU A 490 5.80 -30.26 -6.58
CA LEU A 490 5.85 -28.96 -7.24
C LEU A 490 4.63 -28.75 -8.16
N GLU A 491 3.77 -29.77 -8.31
CA GLU A 491 2.55 -29.75 -9.12
C GLU A 491 2.83 -29.25 -10.56
N THR A 492 3.89 -29.78 -11.17
CA THR A 492 4.35 -29.40 -12.52
C THR A 492 4.77 -30.61 -13.33
N ASP A 493 4.41 -30.62 -14.61
CA ASP A 493 4.74 -31.69 -15.55
C ASP A 493 6.06 -31.45 -16.30
N THR A 494 6.75 -30.33 -16.09
CA THR A 494 7.94 -29.94 -16.87
C THR A 494 9.28 -30.22 -16.20
N VAL A 495 9.35 -31.32 -15.44
CA VAL A 495 10.54 -31.74 -14.68
C VAL A 495 11.45 -32.64 -15.50
N SER A 496 12.75 -32.36 -15.48
CA SER A 496 13.82 -33.20 -16.02
C SER A 496 15.04 -33.26 -15.11
N VAL A 497 15.80 -34.36 -15.19
CA VAL A 497 17.01 -34.59 -14.38
C VAL A 497 18.18 -34.93 -15.29
N TYR A 498 19.31 -34.25 -15.09
CA TYR A 498 20.53 -34.42 -15.87
C TYR A 498 21.69 -34.86 -14.98
N SER A 499 22.49 -35.84 -15.39
CA SER A 499 23.78 -36.15 -14.78
C SER A 499 24.79 -35.10 -15.20
N TYR A 500 25.66 -34.67 -14.29
CA TYR A 500 26.73 -33.72 -14.60
C TYR A 500 28.11 -34.39 -14.54
N ASP A 501 28.86 -34.31 -15.63
CA ASP A 501 30.25 -34.75 -15.68
C ASP A 501 31.19 -33.54 -15.54
N SER A 502 31.81 -33.41 -14.36
CA SER A 502 32.72 -32.31 -14.03
C SER A 502 34.00 -32.28 -14.87
N ARG A 503 34.39 -33.39 -15.53
CA ARG A 503 35.60 -33.43 -16.37
C ARG A 503 35.38 -32.79 -17.73
N ASN A 504 34.21 -33.03 -18.31
CA ASN A 504 33.87 -32.57 -19.66
C ASN A 504 32.91 -31.36 -19.65
N GLY A 505 32.32 -31.01 -18.50
CA GLY A 505 31.39 -29.89 -18.32
C GLY A 505 30.02 -30.11 -18.95
N TYR A 506 29.67 -31.35 -19.30
CA TYR A 506 28.41 -31.70 -19.95
C TYR A 506 27.39 -32.20 -18.95
N ALA A 507 26.17 -31.66 -19.07
CA ALA A 507 24.96 -32.21 -18.48
C ALA A 507 24.32 -33.17 -19.49
N ARG A 508 23.93 -34.37 -19.05
CA ARG A 508 23.32 -35.42 -19.89
C ARG A 508 22.01 -35.88 -19.27
N LEU A 509 20.97 -36.01 -20.07
CA LEU A 509 19.64 -36.36 -19.59
C LEU A 509 19.62 -37.79 -19.01
N ILE A 510 19.20 -37.91 -17.76
CA ILE A 510 18.98 -39.18 -17.06
C ILE A 510 17.54 -39.66 -17.26
N GLY A 511 16.59 -38.71 -17.19
CA GLY A 511 15.16 -38.95 -17.35
C GLY A 511 14.38 -37.62 -17.32
N ALA A 512 13.19 -37.64 -17.91
CA ALA A 512 12.27 -36.51 -17.97
C ALA A 512 10.82 -37.00 -17.81
N LYS A 513 9.94 -36.13 -17.31
CA LYS A 513 8.51 -36.47 -17.20
C LYS A 513 7.83 -36.64 -18.56
N ASN A 514 8.16 -35.80 -19.53
CA ASN A 514 7.70 -35.85 -20.92
C ASN A 514 8.72 -35.16 -21.84
N GLU A 515 8.49 -35.17 -23.15
CA GLU A 515 9.36 -34.48 -24.12
C GLU A 515 9.39 -32.96 -23.90
N GLU A 516 8.29 -32.38 -23.43
CA GLU A 516 8.22 -30.95 -23.14
C GLU A 516 9.14 -30.54 -22.00
N SER A 517 9.40 -31.42 -21.02
CA SER A 517 10.32 -31.18 -19.89
C SER A 517 11.79 -31.08 -20.29
N VAL A 518 12.16 -31.55 -21.49
CA VAL A 518 13.55 -31.62 -21.92
C VAL A 518 14.05 -30.20 -22.24
N PHE A 519 15.16 -29.84 -21.60
CA PHE A 519 15.87 -28.58 -21.79
C PHE A 519 17.07 -28.80 -22.73
N MET A 520 17.07 -28.10 -23.88
CA MET A 520 18.17 -28.11 -24.85
C MET A 520 18.62 -29.51 -25.33
N GLY A 521 17.69 -30.47 -25.38
CA GLY A 521 17.93 -31.83 -25.88
C GLY A 521 18.53 -32.80 -24.84
N LYS A 522 19.05 -33.95 -25.33
CA LYS A 522 19.58 -35.04 -24.48
C LYS A 522 20.91 -34.70 -23.78
N SER A 523 21.62 -33.66 -24.22
CA SER A 523 22.84 -33.18 -23.55
C SER A 523 23.11 -31.72 -23.89
N PHE A 524 23.59 -30.96 -22.91
CA PHE A 524 24.02 -29.56 -23.08
C PHE A 524 25.27 -29.28 -22.23
N LYS A 525 26.00 -28.23 -22.57
CA LYS A 525 27.21 -27.84 -21.82
C LYS A 525 26.88 -26.78 -20.78
N LEU A 526 27.19 -27.03 -19.51
CA LEU A 526 26.80 -26.12 -18.43
C LEU A 526 27.49 -24.76 -18.54
N SER A 527 28.75 -24.75 -18.99
CA SER A 527 29.57 -23.54 -19.15
C SER A 527 29.04 -22.55 -20.20
N GLU A 528 28.12 -22.97 -21.07
CA GLU A 528 27.47 -22.08 -22.03
C GLU A 528 26.40 -21.20 -21.36
N HIS A 529 25.97 -21.55 -20.15
CA HIS A 529 24.96 -20.85 -19.37
C HIS A 529 25.56 -20.33 -18.05
N LYS A 530 26.27 -19.20 -18.12
CA LYS A 530 27.06 -18.65 -17.00
C LYS A 530 26.28 -18.44 -15.70
N GLU A 531 25.05 -17.92 -15.79
CA GLU A 531 24.24 -17.63 -14.59
C GLU A 531 23.71 -18.90 -13.93
N LEU A 532 23.28 -19.87 -14.75
CA LEU A 532 22.90 -21.21 -14.31
C LEU A 532 24.10 -21.90 -13.65
N GLU A 533 25.25 -21.94 -14.33
CA GLU A 533 26.47 -22.54 -13.82
C GLU A 533 26.90 -21.94 -12.47
N HIS A 534 26.96 -20.61 -12.37
CA HIS A 534 27.33 -19.91 -11.15
C HIS A 534 26.43 -20.30 -9.98
N LYS A 535 25.11 -20.25 -10.17
CA LYS A 535 24.14 -20.57 -9.12
C LYS A 535 24.22 -22.02 -8.66
N LEU A 536 24.36 -22.96 -9.59
CA LEU A 536 24.45 -24.38 -9.25
C LEU A 536 25.76 -24.69 -8.50
N LEU A 537 26.89 -24.07 -8.89
CA LEU A 537 28.17 -24.23 -8.20
C LEU A 537 28.16 -23.66 -6.76
N GLU A 538 27.37 -22.62 -6.51
CA GLU A 538 27.12 -22.07 -5.16
C GLU A 538 26.19 -22.92 -4.29
N ASN A 539 25.71 -24.06 -4.79
CA ASN A 539 24.67 -24.88 -4.17
C ASN A 539 23.36 -24.09 -3.92
N ASP A 540 23.03 -23.19 -4.86
CA ASP A 540 21.83 -22.39 -4.85
C ASP A 540 20.84 -22.82 -5.94
N ILE A 541 19.58 -22.41 -5.81
CA ILE A 541 18.57 -22.60 -6.86
C ILE A 541 18.72 -21.47 -7.86
N PHE A 542 18.91 -21.83 -9.13
CA PHE A 542 18.81 -20.90 -10.25
C PHE A 542 17.34 -20.59 -10.51
N ILE A 543 17.02 -19.32 -10.77
CA ILE A 543 15.68 -18.87 -11.18
C ILE A 543 15.87 -18.17 -12.52
N GLY A 544 15.34 -18.76 -13.58
CA GLY A 544 15.47 -18.23 -14.93
C GLY A 544 14.26 -17.38 -15.35
N ASN A 545 14.47 -16.55 -16.37
CA ASN A 545 13.41 -15.82 -17.03
C ASN A 545 12.91 -16.59 -18.27
N GLN A 546 12.14 -17.65 -18.02
CA GLN A 546 11.58 -18.54 -19.04
C GLN A 546 10.83 -17.85 -20.20
N TRP A 547 10.39 -16.58 -20.02
CA TRP A 547 9.68 -15.81 -21.04
C TRP A 547 10.59 -14.92 -21.90
N ALA A 548 11.80 -14.58 -21.44
CA ALA A 548 12.66 -13.61 -22.12
C ALA A 548 13.83 -14.25 -22.89
N ASP A 549 14.47 -15.26 -22.30
CA ASP A 549 15.72 -15.84 -22.82
C ASP A 549 15.65 -17.36 -23.03
N GLY A 550 14.49 -17.97 -22.77
CA GLY A 550 14.28 -19.42 -22.89
C GLY A 550 15.04 -20.24 -21.84
N SER A 551 15.51 -19.62 -20.77
CA SER A 551 16.09 -20.30 -19.61
C SER A 551 15.04 -21.13 -18.86
N PRO A 552 15.46 -22.17 -18.11
CA PRO A 552 14.52 -22.95 -17.29
C PRO A 552 13.94 -22.08 -16.17
N ALA A 553 12.66 -22.29 -15.84
CA ALA A 553 11.98 -21.62 -14.72
C ALA A 553 12.81 -21.67 -13.43
N MET A 554 13.28 -22.87 -13.07
CA MET A 554 14.18 -23.09 -11.95
C MET A 554 15.12 -24.26 -12.23
N ALA A 555 16.30 -24.23 -11.62
CA ALA A 555 17.22 -25.36 -11.60
C ALA A 555 17.88 -25.52 -10.24
N GLY A 556 18.14 -26.76 -9.84
CA GLY A 556 18.75 -27.08 -8.55
C GLY A 556 19.80 -28.18 -8.66
N PRO A 557 20.93 -28.07 -7.94
CA PRO A 557 21.99 -29.07 -7.98
C PRO A 557 21.76 -30.20 -6.97
N ILE A 558 22.27 -31.38 -7.30
CA ILE A 558 22.40 -32.52 -6.38
C ILE A 558 23.89 -32.77 -6.17
N PHE A 559 24.32 -32.75 -4.90
CA PHE A 559 25.74 -32.87 -4.54
C PHE A 559 26.10 -34.23 -3.95
N TYR A 560 27.29 -34.72 -4.29
CA TYR A 560 27.98 -35.82 -3.62
C TYR A 560 29.48 -35.53 -3.50
N LYS A 561 30.03 -35.67 -2.29
CA LYS A 561 31.45 -35.37 -1.98
C LYS A 561 31.95 -34.03 -2.53
N GLY A 562 31.12 -32.98 -2.49
CA GLY A 562 31.45 -31.63 -2.94
C GLY A 562 31.36 -31.39 -4.44
N ASN A 563 30.96 -32.39 -5.23
CA ASN A 563 30.74 -32.25 -6.67
C ASN A 563 29.26 -32.35 -7.02
N ILE A 564 28.82 -31.61 -8.04
CA ILE A 564 27.50 -31.78 -8.64
C ILE A 564 27.49 -33.12 -9.38
N ILE A 565 26.59 -34.02 -8.99
CA ILE A 565 26.38 -35.30 -9.67
C ILE A 565 25.18 -35.26 -10.61
N ALA A 566 24.18 -34.44 -10.28
CA ALA A 566 23.00 -34.26 -11.09
C ALA A 566 22.40 -32.85 -10.92
N ILE A 567 21.60 -32.45 -11.90
CA ILE A 567 20.92 -31.16 -11.98
C ILE A 567 19.44 -31.45 -12.21
N ILE A 568 18.59 -30.95 -11.32
CA ILE A 568 17.14 -30.94 -11.48
C ILE A 568 16.78 -29.66 -12.24
N LEU A 569 16.00 -29.80 -13.31
CA LEU A 569 15.54 -28.70 -14.15
C LEU A 569 14.00 -28.70 -14.22
N ILE A 570 13.42 -27.51 -14.04
CA ILE A 570 12.00 -27.25 -14.27
C ILE A 570 11.94 -26.29 -15.42
N LYS A 571 11.48 -26.76 -16.58
CA LYS A 571 11.54 -25.96 -17.81
C LYS A 571 10.58 -24.78 -17.75
N SER A 572 9.33 -24.99 -17.33
CA SER A 572 8.33 -23.92 -17.28
C SER A 572 7.35 -24.03 -16.10
N MET A 573 6.98 -22.89 -15.52
CA MET A 573 5.92 -22.79 -14.51
C MET A 573 4.95 -21.65 -14.85
N THR A 574 3.70 -21.71 -14.36
CA THR A 574 2.78 -20.58 -14.48
C THR A 574 3.24 -19.40 -13.60
N PHE A 575 2.82 -18.18 -13.95
CA PHE A 575 3.23 -16.98 -13.22
C PHE A 575 2.79 -17.00 -11.75
N GLU A 576 1.62 -17.57 -11.46
CA GLU A 576 1.08 -17.74 -10.12
C GLU A 576 1.91 -18.73 -9.27
N SER A 577 2.50 -19.72 -9.93
CA SER A 577 3.27 -20.79 -9.29
C SER A 577 4.75 -20.44 -9.12
N LEU A 578 5.32 -19.55 -9.94
CA LEU A 578 6.71 -19.10 -9.79
C LEU A 578 6.85 -18.08 -8.65
N ASN A 579 6.89 -18.58 -7.42
CA ASN A 579 6.98 -17.76 -6.21
C ASN A 579 8.05 -18.28 -5.24
N LEU A 580 8.37 -17.47 -4.22
CA LEU A 580 9.41 -17.79 -3.24
C LEU A 580 9.13 -19.10 -2.47
N TYR A 581 7.86 -19.48 -2.31
CA TYR A 581 7.51 -20.75 -1.67
C TYR A 581 7.97 -21.93 -2.53
N GLN A 582 7.70 -21.93 -3.84
CA GLN A 582 8.15 -23.01 -4.75
C GLN A 582 9.68 -23.08 -4.86
N VAL A 583 10.37 -21.93 -4.87
CA VAL A 583 11.85 -21.88 -4.82
C VAL A 583 12.40 -22.57 -3.56
N ASN A 584 11.81 -22.25 -2.40
CA ASN A 584 12.23 -22.85 -1.13
C ASN A 584 11.86 -24.33 -1.04
N LEU A 585 10.76 -24.74 -1.66
CA LEU A 585 10.34 -26.13 -1.75
C LEU A 585 11.35 -26.94 -2.57
N LEU A 586 11.73 -26.46 -3.76
CA LEU A 586 12.77 -27.09 -4.58
C LEU A 586 14.11 -27.16 -3.84
N ARG A 587 14.54 -26.09 -3.15
CA ARG A 587 15.77 -26.09 -2.32
C ARG A 587 15.76 -27.15 -1.23
N THR A 588 14.61 -27.36 -0.60
CA THR A 588 14.44 -28.38 0.43
C THR A 588 14.50 -29.78 -0.20
N LEU A 589 13.83 -29.97 -1.34
CA LEU A 589 13.85 -31.24 -2.08
C LEU A 589 15.26 -31.59 -2.57
N THR A 590 16.01 -30.66 -3.17
CA THR A 590 17.40 -30.91 -3.62
C THR A 590 18.29 -31.31 -2.46
N SER A 591 18.09 -30.76 -1.28
CA SER A 591 18.81 -31.12 -0.05
C SER A 591 18.47 -32.53 0.43
N LEU A 592 17.18 -32.89 0.46
CA LEU A 592 16.72 -34.25 0.83
C LEU A 592 17.20 -35.31 -0.16
N ILE A 593 17.16 -34.98 -1.45
CA ILE A 593 17.62 -35.84 -2.55
C ILE A 593 19.13 -36.03 -2.45
N SER A 594 19.90 -34.95 -2.24
CA SER A 594 21.36 -35.04 -2.05
C SER A 594 21.72 -35.92 -0.85
N SER A 595 21.01 -35.77 0.27
CA SER A 595 21.21 -36.63 1.44
C SER A 595 20.96 -38.12 1.12
N SER A 596 19.95 -38.40 0.31
CA SER A 596 19.60 -39.78 -0.08
C SER A 596 20.63 -40.38 -1.04
N PHE A 597 21.14 -39.59 -1.99
CA PHE A 597 22.27 -40.00 -2.83
C PHE A 597 23.55 -40.24 -2.04
N ILE A 598 23.86 -39.42 -1.03
CA ILE A 598 25.01 -39.66 -0.16
C ILE A 598 24.92 -41.04 0.47
N ARG A 599 23.73 -41.45 0.95
CA ARG A 599 23.52 -42.79 1.53
C ARG A 599 23.65 -43.89 0.47
N ALA A 600 23.01 -43.73 -0.68
CA ALA A 600 23.03 -44.72 -1.76
C ALA A 600 24.45 -44.94 -2.32
N TYR A 601 25.18 -43.87 -2.66
CA TYR A 601 26.56 -44.00 -3.15
C TYR A 601 27.53 -44.53 -2.10
N GLN A 602 27.36 -44.19 -0.82
CA GLN A 602 28.16 -44.79 0.26
C GLN A 602 27.89 -46.29 0.41
N TYR A 603 26.64 -46.72 0.19
CA TYR A 603 26.28 -48.13 0.18
C TYR A 603 26.88 -48.83 -1.05
N GLU A 604 26.74 -48.23 -2.24
CA GLU A 604 27.31 -48.74 -3.49
C GLU A 604 28.84 -48.91 -3.39
N GLU A 605 29.57 -47.92 -2.85
CA GLU A 605 31.02 -48.02 -2.61
C GLU A 605 31.39 -49.19 -1.69
N LYS A 606 30.55 -49.53 -0.69
CA LYS A 606 30.80 -50.65 0.23
C LYS A 606 30.54 -52.01 -0.39
N VAL A 607 29.57 -52.10 -1.31
CA VAL A 607 29.13 -53.35 -1.94
C VAL A 607 29.75 -53.53 -3.34
N HIS A 608 30.55 -52.56 -3.82
CA HIS A 608 31.18 -52.58 -5.14
C HIS A 608 31.95 -53.88 -5.44
N ASN A 609 32.70 -54.40 -4.47
CA ASN A 609 33.46 -55.65 -4.63
C ASN A 609 32.58 -56.91 -4.72
N GLU A 610 31.31 -56.82 -4.32
CA GLU A 610 30.32 -57.90 -4.42
C GLU A 610 29.51 -57.81 -5.73
N LYS A 611 29.27 -56.58 -6.23
CA LYS A 611 28.51 -56.34 -7.46
C LYS A 611 29.31 -56.42 -8.76
N TYR A 612 30.59 -56.06 -8.71
CA TYR A 612 31.42 -55.95 -9.90
C TYR A 612 32.56 -56.97 -9.91
N LEU A 613 32.93 -57.44 -11.09
CA LEU A 613 34.14 -58.23 -11.28
C LEU A 613 35.37 -57.41 -10.91
N LYS A 614 36.28 -58.02 -10.15
CA LYS A 614 37.46 -57.36 -9.57
C LYS A 614 38.23 -56.52 -10.60
N ASN A 615 38.46 -55.25 -10.28
CA ASN A 615 39.14 -54.24 -11.12
C ASN A 615 38.43 -53.92 -12.45
N THR A 616 37.13 -54.17 -12.58
CA THR A 616 36.34 -53.83 -13.77
C THR A 616 34.99 -53.22 -13.37
N GLU A 617 34.32 -52.53 -14.30
CA GLU A 617 32.93 -52.05 -14.11
C GLU A 617 31.91 -53.05 -14.69
N ILE A 618 32.27 -54.33 -14.77
CA ILE A 618 31.38 -55.39 -15.26
C ILE A 618 30.56 -55.95 -14.11
N LEU A 619 29.23 -55.84 -14.19
CA LEU A 619 28.30 -56.42 -13.22
C LEU A 619 28.29 -57.95 -13.28
N VAL A 620 28.25 -58.59 -12.10
CA VAL A 620 28.03 -60.04 -12.00
C VAL A 620 26.61 -60.42 -12.44
N ALA A 621 26.43 -61.67 -12.89
CA ALA A 621 25.18 -62.11 -13.55
C ALA A 621 23.90 -61.86 -12.75
N SER A 622 23.94 -62.02 -11.43
CA SER A 622 22.77 -61.76 -10.57
C SER A 622 22.38 -60.28 -10.51
N GLU A 623 23.36 -59.38 -10.44
CA GLU A 623 23.14 -57.92 -10.38
C GLU A 623 22.73 -57.38 -11.74
N PHE A 624 23.34 -57.88 -12.82
CA PHE A 624 23.01 -57.44 -14.18
C PHE A 624 21.57 -57.78 -14.57
N LYS A 625 21.05 -58.94 -14.16
CA LYS A 625 19.63 -59.30 -14.36
C LYS A 625 18.68 -58.38 -13.59
N GLN A 626 19.01 -58.04 -12.34
CA GLN A 626 18.19 -57.10 -11.55
C GLN A 626 18.15 -55.72 -12.21
N LEU A 627 19.29 -55.25 -12.72
CA LEU A 627 19.38 -54.00 -13.46
C LEU A 627 18.50 -54.02 -14.72
N ILE A 628 18.57 -55.07 -15.54
CA ILE A 628 17.74 -55.22 -16.74
C ILE A 628 16.26 -55.14 -16.39
N LYS A 629 15.82 -55.87 -15.37
CA LYS A 629 14.42 -55.88 -14.93
C LYS A 629 13.94 -54.49 -14.47
N LEU A 630 14.83 -53.72 -13.82
CA LEU A 630 14.52 -52.36 -13.43
C LEU A 630 14.32 -51.46 -14.66
N LYS A 631 15.19 -51.58 -15.66
CA LYS A 631 15.13 -50.76 -16.89
C LYS A 631 13.99 -51.12 -17.81
N GLN A 632 13.53 -52.36 -17.80
CA GLN A 632 12.29 -52.75 -18.46
C GLN A 632 11.10 -51.95 -17.91
N ASN A 633 10.95 -51.87 -16.59
CA ASN A 633 9.87 -51.11 -15.96
C ASN A 633 9.97 -49.59 -16.24
N ASP A 634 11.19 -49.03 -16.26
CA ASP A 634 11.40 -47.62 -16.65
C ASP A 634 10.98 -47.36 -18.11
N SER A 635 11.26 -48.31 -19.01
CA SER A 635 10.87 -48.23 -20.43
C SER A 635 9.36 -48.39 -20.63
N GLU A 636 8.71 -49.33 -19.91
CA GLU A 636 7.24 -49.51 -19.92
C GLU A 636 6.49 -48.26 -19.45
N GLN A 637 7.08 -47.48 -18.54
CA GLN A 637 6.53 -46.22 -18.05
C GLN A 637 6.90 -45.01 -18.91
N ALA A 638 7.53 -45.22 -20.07
CA ALA A 638 8.00 -44.19 -21.01
C ALA A 638 8.95 -43.15 -20.37
N LEU A 639 9.73 -43.56 -19.37
CA LEU A 639 10.67 -42.67 -18.68
C LEU A 639 12.03 -42.55 -19.39
N ALA A 640 12.49 -43.63 -20.06
CA ALA A 640 13.74 -43.69 -20.81
C ALA A 640 13.80 -44.90 -21.77
N ASP A 641 14.55 -44.75 -22.87
CA ASP A 641 14.79 -45.82 -23.86
C ASP A 641 16.08 -46.59 -23.55
N TYR A 642 16.06 -47.91 -23.72
CA TYR A 642 17.22 -48.77 -23.49
C TYR A 642 17.42 -49.77 -24.62
N THR A 643 18.67 -50.03 -25.01
CA THR A 643 19.03 -51.07 -26.00
C THR A 643 20.11 -51.97 -25.45
N LEU A 644 19.98 -53.29 -25.63
CA LEU A 644 20.93 -54.29 -25.14
C LEU A 644 21.76 -54.88 -26.30
N LEU A 645 23.07 -54.91 -26.12
CA LEU A 645 24.04 -55.48 -27.08
C LEU A 645 24.81 -56.62 -26.43
N ARG A 646 24.91 -57.76 -27.12
CA ARG A 646 25.84 -58.84 -26.78
C ARG A 646 27.15 -58.64 -27.52
N LEU A 647 28.26 -58.65 -26.81
CA LEU A 647 29.59 -58.59 -27.43
C LEU A 647 30.13 -60.01 -27.64
N VAL A 648 30.35 -60.39 -28.89
CA VAL A 648 30.81 -61.73 -29.26
C VAL A 648 32.33 -61.75 -29.25
N SER A 649 32.91 -62.43 -28.26
CA SER A 649 34.36 -62.60 -28.13
C SER A 649 34.71 -63.97 -27.56
N SER A 650 35.86 -64.50 -27.97
CA SER A 650 36.48 -65.70 -27.40
C SER A 650 37.41 -65.39 -26.23
N GLU A 651 37.66 -64.12 -25.94
CA GLU A 651 38.51 -63.67 -24.83
C GLU A 651 37.72 -63.62 -23.51
N GLU A 652 38.44 -63.73 -22.38
CA GLU A 652 37.83 -63.54 -21.06
C GLU A 652 37.27 -62.11 -20.93
N ALA A 653 36.05 -61.99 -20.39
CA ALA A 653 35.29 -60.75 -20.37
C ALA A 653 36.05 -59.56 -19.74
N SER A 654 36.85 -59.80 -18.71
CA SER A 654 37.68 -58.79 -18.05
C SER A 654 38.76 -58.20 -18.98
N THR A 655 39.43 -59.05 -19.76
CA THR A 655 40.46 -58.62 -20.73
C THR A 655 39.82 -57.90 -21.92
N TYR A 656 38.67 -58.41 -22.36
CA TYR A 656 37.93 -57.83 -23.48
C TYR A 656 37.34 -56.46 -23.12
N TYR A 657 36.86 -56.28 -21.89
CA TYR A 657 36.33 -55.02 -21.37
C TYR A 657 37.31 -53.86 -21.54
N PHE A 658 38.58 -54.01 -21.16
CA PHE A 658 39.57 -52.92 -21.31
C PHE A 658 39.85 -52.52 -22.77
N LYS A 659 39.60 -53.43 -23.73
CA LYS A 659 39.72 -53.11 -25.16
C LYS A 659 38.53 -52.30 -25.67
N VAL A 660 37.33 -52.53 -25.12
CA VAL A 660 36.08 -51.98 -25.66
C VAL A 660 35.49 -50.84 -24.84
N MET A 661 35.85 -50.69 -23.56
CA MET A 661 35.24 -49.73 -22.63
C MET A 661 35.25 -48.28 -23.14
N ASN A 662 36.32 -47.87 -23.85
CA ASN A 662 36.46 -46.51 -24.39
C ASN A 662 35.59 -46.24 -25.63
N LEU A 663 34.92 -47.26 -26.17
CA LEU A 663 34.03 -47.13 -27.33
C LEU A 663 32.59 -46.82 -26.91
N PHE A 664 32.25 -47.11 -25.66
CA PHE A 664 30.94 -46.89 -25.04
C PHE A 664 30.96 -45.66 -24.12
N ARG A 665 29.78 -45.17 -23.73
CA ARG A 665 29.67 -43.99 -22.87
C ARG A 665 29.85 -44.42 -21.41
N SER A 666 30.34 -43.51 -20.57
CA SER A 666 30.43 -43.71 -19.11
C SER A 666 29.08 -43.92 -18.40
N THR A 667 27.97 -43.77 -19.12
CA THR A 667 26.59 -43.97 -18.65
C THR A 667 26.00 -45.31 -19.09
N ASP A 668 26.72 -46.07 -19.92
CA ASP A 668 26.30 -47.38 -20.42
C ASP A 668 26.81 -48.47 -19.45
N TYR A 669 26.04 -49.55 -19.26
CA TYR A 669 26.36 -50.58 -18.27
C TYR A 669 26.96 -51.82 -18.92
N PHE A 670 28.00 -52.37 -18.31
CA PHE A 670 28.55 -53.66 -18.69
C PHE A 670 28.11 -54.74 -17.70
N GLY A 671 27.76 -55.93 -18.20
CA GLY A 671 27.43 -57.05 -17.32
C GLY A 671 27.56 -58.40 -17.98
N LEU A 672 27.55 -59.44 -17.14
CA LEU A 672 27.60 -60.83 -17.58
C LEU A 672 26.23 -61.49 -17.53
N ASP A 673 26.01 -62.50 -18.37
CA ASP A 673 24.96 -63.49 -18.16
C ASP A 673 25.47 -64.70 -17.36
N ASP A 674 24.60 -65.66 -17.06
CA ASP A 674 24.98 -66.91 -16.35
C ASP A 674 26.03 -67.74 -17.12
N LYS A 675 26.18 -67.50 -18.43
CA LYS A 675 27.16 -68.15 -19.32
C LYS A 675 28.46 -67.37 -19.43
N LYS A 676 28.64 -66.29 -18.64
CA LYS A 676 29.80 -65.39 -18.65
C LYS A 676 30.03 -64.66 -19.98
N GLN A 677 28.98 -64.48 -20.79
CA GLN A 677 29.04 -63.65 -21.98
C GLN A 677 28.89 -62.17 -21.60
N LEU A 678 29.63 -61.28 -22.27
CA LEU A 678 29.63 -59.85 -21.97
C LEU A 678 28.53 -59.12 -22.75
N TYR A 679 27.74 -58.34 -22.03
CA TYR A 679 26.70 -57.49 -22.59
C TYR A 679 26.94 -56.02 -22.24
N VAL A 680 26.40 -55.14 -23.08
CA VAL A 680 26.36 -53.70 -22.86
C VAL A 680 24.93 -53.20 -22.98
N LEU A 681 24.44 -52.53 -21.94
CA LEU A 681 23.14 -51.87 -21.92
C LEU A 681 23.34 -50.38 -22.23
N LEU A 682 22.90 -49.97 -23.41
CA LEU A 682 22.96 -48.58 -23.89
C LEU A 682 21.78 -47.78 -23.35
N ARG A 683 22.08 -46.61 -22.76
CA ARG A 683 21.06 -45.72 -22.18
C ARG A 683 20.57 -44.67 -23.18
N ASN A 684 19.28 -44.32 -23.14
CA ASN A 684 18.61 -43.30 -23.96
C ASN A 684 18.85 -43.44 -25.47
N THR A 685 18.99 -44.68 -25.92
CA THR A 685 19.27 -45.04 -27.31
C THR A 685 18.14 -45.94 -27.77
N ALA A 686 17.28 -45.42 -28.66
CA ALA A 686 16.26 -46.22 -29.33
C ALA A 686 16.94 -47.13 -30.38
N ALA A 687 16.29 -48.23 -30.77
CA ALA A 687 16.84 -49.17 -31.76
C ALA A 687 17.31 -48.50 -33.07
N GLN A 688 16.71 -47.36 -33.43
CA GLN A 688 17.05 -46.56 -34.61
C GLN A 688 18.36 -45.76 -34.47
N ASP A 689 18.75 -45.38 -33.24
CA ASP A 689 19.96 -44.61 -32.93
C ASP A 689 21.22 -45.49 -32.80
N VAL A 690 21.04 -46.82 -32.76
CA VAL A 690 22.12 -47.81 -32.60
C VAL A 690 23.11 -47.77 -33.78
N ALA A 691 22.67 -47.34 -34.96
CA ALA A 691 23.48 -47.25 -36.18
C ALA A 691 24.81 -46.49 -35.98
N PHE A 692 24.84 -45.46 -35.13
CA PHE A 692 26.05 -44.71 -34.81
C PHE A 692 27.04 -45.52 -33.95
N VAL A 693 26.53 -46.36 -33.06
CA VAL A 693 27.34 -47.27 -32.23
C VAL A 693 27.82 -48.44 -33.08
N GLU A 694 26.95 -48.99 -33.94
CA GLU A 694 27.34 -50.05 -34.88
C GLU A 694 28.50 -49.65 -35.79
N ALA A 695 28.44 -48.45 -36.36
CA ALA A 695 29.49 -47.95 -37.24
C ALA A 695 30.84 -47.86 -36.52
N ARG A 696 30.85 -47.42 -35.25
CA ARG A 696 32.04 -47.33 -34.40
C ARG A 696 32.60 -48.71 -34.03
N LEU A 697 31.73 -49.68 -33.76
CA LEU A 697 32.14 -51.04 -33.43
C LEU A 697 32.67 -51.78 -34.66
N LYS A 698 32.06 -51.58 -35.83
CA LYS A 698 32.53 -52.14 -37.11
C LYS A 698 33.89 -51.58 -37.53
N ASP A 699 34.13 -50.27 -37.35
CA ASP A 699 35.45 -49.64 -37.61
C ASP A 699 36.59 -50.24 -36.77
N LYS A 700 36.26 -50.84 -35.61
CA LYS A 700 37.22 -51.48 -34.70
C LYS A 700 37.20 -53.01 -34.75
N ASN A 701 36.55 -53.62 -35.74
CA ASN A 701 36.40 -55.09 -35.88
C ASN A 701 35.81 -55.77 -34.62
N ILE A 702 34.85 -55.13 -33.96
CA ILE A 702 34.13 -55.72 -32.82
C ILE A 702 32.84 -56.36 -33.31
N HIS A 703 32.68 -57.66 -33.04
CA HIS A 703 31.46 -58.41 -33.35
C HIS A 703 30.45 -58.24 -32.21
N PHE A 704 29.21 -57.91 -32.57
CA PHE A 704 28.12 -57.74 -31.63
C PHE A 704 26.80 -58.25 -32.20
N GLU A 705 25.86 -58.57 -31.31
CA GLU A 705 24.49 -58.95 -31.65
C GLU A 705 23.52 -58.09 -30.85
N LEU A 706 22.46 -57.62 -31.50
CA LEU A 706 21.35 -56.90 -30.85
C LEU A 706 20.45 -57.94 -30.19
N VAL A 707 20.21 -57.78 -28.89
CA VAL A 707 19.46 -58.75 -28.09
C VAL A 707 18.23 -58.05 -27.51
N ASP A 708 17.09 -58.75 -27.49
CA ASP A 708 15.90 -58.21 -26.85
C ASP A 708 16.15 -58.14 -25.34
N LEU A 709 15.73 -57.04 -24.71
CA LEU A 709 15.77 -56.89 -23.25
C LEU A 709 15.05 -58.05 -22.54
N ASN A 710 14.07 -58.68 -23.20
CA ASN A 710 13.32 -59.82 -22.68
C ASN A 710 14.10 -61.14 -22.64
N ASP A 711 15.20 -61.27 -23.38
CA ASP A 711 15.94 -62.55 -23.46
C ASP A 711 16.81 -62.84 -22.22
N LEU A 712 17.00 -61.84 -21.34
CA LEU A 712 17.90 -61.90 -20.17
C LEU A 712 17.22 -61.59 -18.83
N ALA A 713 15.93 -61.25 -18.82
CA ALA A 713 15.17 -60.82 -17.64
C ALA A 713 14.76 -61.95 -16.68
#